data_AF-W5NCN0-F1
#
_entry.id   AF-W5NCN0-F1
#
_cell.length_a   1.000
_cell.length_b   1.000
_cell.length_c   1.000
_cell.angle_alpha   90.00
_cell.angle_beta   90.00
_cell.angle_gamma   90.00
#
_symmetry.space_group_name_H-M   'P 1'
#
loop_
_entity.id
_entity.type
_entity.pdbx_description
1 polymer ?
#
loop_
_entity_poly.entity_id
_entity_poly.type
_entity_poly.pdbx_seq_one_letter_code
_entity_poly.pdbx_strand_id
1 'polypeptide(L)'
;MANQAGTLLHGEQFLLCGICTRNISSPKLLSCLHTFCEECLTRSEKSDSVTCPTCQKATELPKVKNNVLFSELKARVDTYRQIVQASVLPCSRCRAGASFLCFECEKMLCQSCFDAHQIFTEKEGHPVDSVENLRRMDFPDFLEATRKKRLPYCPSHEKQMISIFCRTCSKSVCCTCTILEHKPPAHEHCDMKEEVQLQKQDLKKMSAALLEKREAFAKACQELWTLRDSNRAHKAELEDAIKEAVRETVQVVTEKGDALLGELEGMYANKDAEIKGQLCETENVLKRVDAACDLIEKIECYGADKDVLEMQGMVRSSLQELQREDRVHVEPQALKVTFTKSHVESRACVGSLAVWKNSVERREMALSSEASGVVSVKRAREDDQETEWIDKHRNQSDSYHDLQPQPKRHTSPDLYQSEASMGSYPGTDSPRSTSQSPVQEIESMGTSQTDSWVISSSESEDESPSGAGGRNHNNQIVSQLQISSEIQSKVATQDWATGTIVFFDLETTGLDLSSNIIQLSAVCGELTFNTYILPVQPITQGASAVNGLTMEDGVLLLHSEPVETTSIGEALTAFLNFLRCLSEPLLVGHNIWRFDCPILIRVLKKVGLRDELENSVSGFLDTLPLAKDILKNVEIRNFSLQNLVKCILMESYLAHNALEDALVLQRLYNAMIPTPEQTRSHSFSLLQVETYDSLQPLIAEKALTKPAAQKLAKGEVSFDMLRKAYQQDPKNGLNIFLLPWRKELGLTMFAGTIKRLKTFFSNMEE
;
A
#
# COMPACT_ATOMS: atom_id res chain seq x y z
N MET A 1 -33.95 -5.27 35.97
CA MET A 1 -33.19 -4.37 36.86
C MET A 1 -32.14 -3.63 36.04
N ALA A 2 -31.39 -2.70 36.65
CA ALA A 2 -30.60 -1.70 35.94
C ALA A 2 -29.52 -2.25 34.98
N ASN A 3 -29.25 -1.51 33.91
CA ASN A 3 -27.97 -0.79 33.89
C ASN A 3 -28.09 0.57 33.15
N GLN A 4 -27.21 1.52 33.46
CA GLN A 4 -27.36 2.92 33.09
C GLN A 4 -26.41 3.33 31.95
N ALA A 5 -26.97 3.98 30.93
CA ALA A 5 -26.23 4.85 30.01
C ALA A 5 -27.03 6.15 29.87
N GLY A 6 -26.60 7.21 30.55
CA GLY A 6 -27.33 8.48 30.58
C GLY A 6 -27.30 9.17 29.22
N THR A 7 -28.47 9.29 28.57
CA THR A 7 -28.63 10.10 27.35
C THR A 7 -28.28 11.55 27.67
N LEU A 8 -27.21 12.06 27.07
CA LEU A 8 -26.82 13.47 27.21
C LEU A 8 -27.91 14.37 26.62
N LEU A 9 -28.23 15.45 27.32
CA LEU A 9 -29.22 16.41 26.87
C LEU A 9 -28.66 17.26 25.73
N HIS A 10 -29.52 17.67 24.81
CA HIS A 10 -29.15 18.43 23.62
C HIS A 10 -28.68 19.84 24.00
N GLY A 11 -27.37 19.99 24.19
CA GLY A 11 -26.73 21.20 24.73
C GLY A 11 -25.53 20.93 25.66
N GLU A 12 -25.41 19.72 26.24
CA GLU A 12 -24.35 19.40 27.22
C GLU A 12 -22.98 19.07 26.61
N GLN A 13 -22.88 18.94 25.28
CA GLN A 13 -21.71 18.37 24.57
C GLN A 13 -20.38 19.10 24.85
N PHE A 14 -20.42 20.42 25.16
CA PHE A 14 -19.22 21.21 25.46
C PHE A 14 -18.54 20.84 26.80
N LEU A 15 -19.20 20.05 27.66
CA LEU A 15 -18.62 19.53 28.91
C LEU A 15 -18.00 18.13 28.75
N LEU A 16 -17.90 17.59 27.54
CA LEU A 16 -17.21 16.33 27.27
C LEU A 16 -15.70 16.55 27.11
N CYS A 17 -14.90 15.63 27.64
CA CYS A 17 -13.46 15.61 27.42
C CYS A 17 -13.14 15.01 26.05
N GLY A 18 -12.49 15.76 25.16
CA GLY A 18 -12.08 15.30 23.82
C GLY A 18 -10.99 14.21 23.77
N ILE A 19 -10.80 13.46 24.86
CA ILE A 19 -9.89 12.31 24.98
C ILE A 19 -10.68 11.08 25.43
N CYS A 20 -11.23 11.11 26.66
CA CYS A 20 -11.99 9.97 27.19
C CYS A 20 -13.50 10.01 26.90
N THR A 21 -13.98 10.99 26.11
CA THR A 21 -15.38 11.24 25.67
C THR A 21 -16.47 11.33 26.76
N ARG A 22 -16.11 11.13 28.03
CA ARG A 22 -16.96 11.31 29.22
C ARG A 22 -17.11 12.79 29.61
N ASN A 23 -18.10 13.08 30.45
CA ASN A 23 -18.18 14.35 31.20
C ASN A 23 -16.84 14.66 31.88
N ILE A 24 -16.35 15.88 31.71
CA ILE A 24 -15.00 16.28 32.11
C ILE A 24 -14.82 16.24 33.64
N SER A 25 -13.73 15.62 34.13
CA SER A 25 -13.38 15.52 35.55
C SER A 25 -12.13 16.35 35.84
N SER A 26 -12.15 17.19 36.89
CA SER A 26 -11.06 18.12 37.22
C SER A 26 -10.51 18.89 36.01
N PRO A 27 -11.33 19.75 35.36
CA PRO A 27 -11.01 20.32 34.05
C PRO A 27 -9.77 21.24 34.08
N LYS A 28 -8.81 20.97 33.20
CA LYS A 28 -7.56 21.74 33.01
C LYS A 28 -7.58 22.47 31.68
N LEU A 29 -7.35 23.78 31.72
CA LEU A 29 -7.18 24.65 30.56
C LEU A 29 -5.70 24.72 30.15
N LEU A 30 -5.43 24.51 28.87
CA LEU A 30 -4.08 24.63 28.26
C LEU A 30 -3.88 25.98 27.57
N SER A 31 -2.64 26.33 27.22
CA SER A 31 -2.29 27.59 26.52
C SER A 31 -2.74 27.63 25.04
N CYS A 32 -3.40 26.57 24.58
CA CYS A 32 -4.10 26.46 23.31
C CYS A 32 -5.64 26.58 23.47
N LEU A 33 -6.12 26.99 24.64
CA LEU A 33 -7.54 27.16 25.02
C LEU A 33 -8.39 25.87 25.06
N HIS A 34 -7.84 24.72 24.67
CA HIS A 34 -8.50 23.42 24.87
C HIS A 34 -8.54 23.05 26.36
N THR A 35 -9.60 22.33 26.76
CA THR A 35 -9.82 21.90 28.15
C THR A 35 -10.02 20.37 28.21
N PHE A 36 -9.30 19.71 29.12
CA PHE A 36 -9.32 18.24 29.28
C PHE A 36 -9.43 17.83 30.76
N CYS A 37 -9.71 16.55 31.04
CA CYS A 37 -9.59 16.04 32.40
C CYS A 37 -8.13 16.03 32.86
N GLU A 38 -7.88 16.27 34.15
CA GLU A 38 -6.55 16.10 34.76
C GLU A 38 -5.96 14.70 34.47
N GLU A 39 -6.77 13.65 34.68
CA GLU A 39 -6.41 12.25 34.43
C GLU A 39 -6.13 11.92 32.94
N CYS A 40 -6.58 12.75 32.01
CA CYS A 40 -6.41 12.52 30.56
C CYS A 40 -5.20 13.24 29.97
N LEU A 41 -4.49 14.07 30.75
CA LEU A 41 -3.30 14.77 30.31
C LEU A 41 -2.06 13.96 30.66
N THR A 42 -1.62 13.11 29.73
CA THR A 42 -0.46 12.24 29.89
C THR A 42 0.81 13.05 30.22
N ARG A 43 1.37 12.85 31.41
CA ARG A 43 2.63 13.46 31.83
C ARG A 43 3.81 12.57 31.44
N SER A 44 4.65 13.02 30.52
CA SER A 44 5.98 12.44 30.35
C SER A 44 6.83 12.75 31.58
N GLU A 45 7.50 11.74 32.15
CA GLU A 45 8.26 11.88 33.40
C GLU A 45 9.53 12.75 33.28
N LYS A 46 9.83 13.24 32.07
CA LYS A 46 11.04 14.02 31.75
C LYS A 46 10.77 15.40 31.13
N SER A 47 9.55 15.92 31.18
CA SER A 47 9.21 17.23 30.58
C SER A 47 8.30 18.10 31.45
N ASP A 48 8.70 19.35 31.68
CA ASP A 48 7.93 20.38 32.39
C ASP A 48 6.75 20.96 31.58
N SER A 49 6.22 20.21 30.62
CA SER A 49 5.17 20.62 29.70
C SER A 49 4.21 19.49 29.33
N VAL A 50 3.02 19.89 28.89
CA VAL A 50 1.92 19.01 28.46
C VAL A 50 1.53 19.38 27.02
N THR A 51 1.57 18.40 26.12
CA THR A 51 1.15 18.55 24.72
C THR A 51 -0.36 18.42 24.61
N CYS A 52 -1.03 19.36 23.92
CA CYS A 52 -2.46 19.29 23.66
C CYS A 52 -2.80 18.16 22.66
N PRO A 53 -3.62 17.16 22.99
CA PRO A 53 -3.93 16.08 22.04
C PRO A 53 -4.74 16.52 20.81
N THR A 54 -5.52 17.61 20.89
CA THR A 54 -6.35 18.09 19.77
C THR A 54 -5.61 18.98 18.78
N CYS A 55 -4.54 19.68 19.19
CA CYS A 55 -3.86 20.67 18.34
C CYS A 55 -2.34 20.72 18.51
N GLN A 56 -1.75 19.74 19.21
CA GLN A 56 -0.31 19.49 19.42
C GLN A 56 0.54 20.62 20.03
N LYS A 57 -0.04 21.80 20.28
CA LYS A 57 0.64 22.91 20.98
C LYS A 57 0.95 22.52 22.43
N ALA A 58 2.24 22.53 22.77
CA ALA A 58 2.73 22.33 24.12
C ALA A 58 2.32 23.48 25.07
N THR A 59 2.17 23.16 26.35
CA THR A 59 1.89 24.11 27.44
C THR A 59 2.76 23.75 28.65
N GLU A 60 3.62 24.66 29.09
CA GLU A 60 4.41 24.47 30.33
C GLU A 60 3.51 24.28 31.55
N LEU A 61 3.90 23.43 32.50
CA LEU A 61 3.12 23.11 33.69
C LEU A 61 2.64 24.35 34.49
N PRO A 62 3.45 25.40 34.73
CA PRO A 62 2.98 26.61 35.41
C PRO A 62 1.88 27.38 34.66
N LYS A 63 1.72 27.16 33.35
CA LYS A 63 0.72 27.78 32.47
C LYS A 63 -0.56 26.94 32.36
N VAL A 64 -0.56 25.68 32.76
CA VAL A 64 -1.78 24.86 32.92
C VAL A 64 -2.58 25.40 34.12
N LYS A 65 -3.88 25.65 33.93
CA LYS A 65 -4.78 26.17 34.99
C LYS A 65 -6.02 25.32 35.15
N ASN A 66 -6.60 25.29 36.36
CA ASN A 66 -7.94 24.73 36.56
C ASN A 66 -8.97 25.62 35.82
N ASN A 67 -9.82 25.02 34.98
CA ASN A 67 -10.87 25.75 34.28
C ASN A 67 -12.08 25.94 35.22
N VAL A 68 -12.02 26.99 36.05
CA VAL A 68 -13.04 27.30 37.08
C VAL A 68 -14.44 27.46 36.47
N LEU A 69 -14.54 28.03 35.26
CA LEU A 69 -15.81 28.16 34.53
C LEU A 69 -16.42 26.78 34.20
N PHE A 70 -15.61 25.83 33.73
CA PHE A 70 -16.09 24.48 33.43
C PHE A 70 -16.45 23.70 34.71
N SER A 71 -15.72 23.90 35.81
CA SER A 71 -16.07 23.30 37.11
C SER A 71 -17.43 23.80 37.63
N GLU A 72 -17.67 25.12 37.60
CA GLU A 72 -18.93 25.76 38.03
C GLU A 72 -20.10 25.39 37.12
N LEU A 73 -19.89 25.35 35.80
CA LEU A 73 -20.91 24.88 34.85
C LEU A 73 -21.24 23.40 35.07
N LYS A 74 -20.23 22.55 35.22
CA LYS A 74 -20.44 21.11 35.49
C LYS A 74 -21.24 20.88 36.77
N ALA A 75 -20.95 21.59 37.86
CA ALA A 75 -21.69 21.46 39.11
C ALA A 75 -23.19 21.75 38.91
N ARG A 76 -23.53 22.84 38.23
CA ARG A 76 -24.92 23.21 37.92
C ARG A 76 -25.60 22.24 36.93
N VAL A 77 -24.88 21.74 35.92
CA VAL A 77 -25.39 20.71 35.00
C VAL A 77 -25.66 19.39 35.74
N ASP A 78 -24.78 18.95 36.64
CA ASP A 78 -25.00 17.76 37.47
C ASP A 78 -26.16 17.96 38.48
N THR A 79 -26.40 19.18 38.96
CA THR A 79 -27.60 19.52 39.73
C THR A 79 -28.88 19.44 38.88
N TYR A 80 -28.86 19.92 37.63
CA TYR A 80 -30.00 19.80 36.71
C TYR A 80 -30.35 18.33 36.44
N ARG A 81 -29.34 17.52 36.11
CA ARG A 81 -29.50 16.08 35.89
C ARG A 81 -30.13 15.39 37.11
N GLN A 82 -29.68 15.70 38.32
CA GLN A 82 -30.30 15.18 39.55
C GLN A 82 -31.77 15.57 39.66
N ILE A 83 -32.13 16.84 39.42
CA ILE A 83 -33.51 17.35 39.51
C ILE A 83 -34.45 16.65 38.53
N VAL A 84 -34.01 16.47 37.29
CA VAL A 84 -34.81 15.90 36.20
C VAL A 84 -34.90 14.37 36.28
N GLN A 85 -33.82 13.68 36.70
CA GLN A 85 -33.74 12.21 36.67
C GLN A 85 -34.18 11.53 37.97
N ALA A 86 -34.02 12.17 39.13
CA ALA A 86 -34.42 11.57 40.41
C ALA A 86 -35.90 11.81 40.68
N SER A 87 -36.65 10.77 41.07
CA SER A 87 -38.06 10.90 41.46
C SER A 87 -38.23 11.69 42.77
N VAL A 88 -37.43 11.35 43.79
CA VAL A 88 -37.36 12.03 45.09
C VAL A 88 -35.93 12.49 45.34
N LEU A 89 -35.75 13.79 45.58
CA LEU A 89 -34.47 14.37 45.98
C LEU A 89 -34.33 14.35 47.52
N PRO A 90 -33.19 13.93 48.10
CA PRO A 90 -32.99 13.98 49.54
C PRO A 90 -32.59 15.39 49.99
N CYS A 91 -33.24 15.91 51.03
CA CYS A 91 -32.86 17.18 51.65
C CYS A 91 -31.42 17.11 52.20
N SER A 92 -30.60 18.12 51.88
CA SER A 92 -29.19 18.19 52.25
C SER A 92 -28.94 18.20 53.76
N ARG A 93 -29.95 18.56 54.58
CA ARG A 93 -29.87 18.61 56.05
C ARG A 93 -30.44 17.37 56.73
N CYS A 94 -31.68 16.98 56.43
CA CYS A 94 -32.43 15.96 57.17
C CYS A 94 -32.72 14.67 56.36
N ARG A 95 -32.28 14.60 55.10
CA ARG A 95 -32.48 13.49 54.14
C ARG A 95 -33.93 13.14 53.76
N ALA A 96 -34.94 13.72 54.40
CA ALA A 96 -36.34 13.67 53.96
C ALA A 96 -36.52 14.28 52.56
N GLY A 97 -37.63 13.98 51.86
CA GLY A 97 -37.91 14.46 50.51
C GLY A 97 -37.86 16.00 50.40
N ALA A 98 -37.05 16.50 49.46
CA ALA A 98 -36.89 17.93 49.21
C ALA A 98 -37.90 18.44 48.17
N SER A 99 -38.38 19.66 48.42
CA SER A 99 -39.34 20.37 47.57
C SER A 99 -38.76 21.64 46.94
N PHE A 100 -37.61 22.12 47.43
CA PHE A 100 -36.98 23.38 47.03
C PHE A 100 -35.46 23.25 46.85
N LEU A 101 -34.87 24.09 46.01
CA LEU A 101 -33.41 24.30 45.88
C LEU A 101 -33.07 25.77 46.16
N CYS A 102 -32.17 26.02 47.11
CA CYS A 102 -31.53 27.31 47.29
C CYS A 102 -30.28 27.42 46.40
N PHE A 103 -30.24 28.38 45.48
CA PHE A 103 -29.15 28.50 44.51
C PHE A 103 -27.84 28.97 45.15
N GLU A 104 -27.88 29.97 46.04
CA GLU A 104 -26.69 30.53 46.70
C GLU A 104 -26.10 29.61 47.79
N CYS A 105 -26.84 28.58 48.21
CA CYS A 105 -26.37 27.58 49.18
C CYS A 105 -26.16 26.18 48.59
N GLU A 106 -26.52 25.96 47.32
CA GLU A 106 -26.49 24.66 46.61
C GLU A 106 -27.15 23.52 47.39
N LYS A 107 -28.26 23.81 48.09
CA LYS A 107 -28.90 22.87 49.03
C LYS A 107 -30.36 22.59 48.70
N MET A 108 -30.68 21.31 48.69
CA MET A 108 -32.02 20.76 48.57
C MET A 108 -32.71 20.80 49.93
N LEU A 109 -33.92 21.36 50.00
CA LEU A 109 -34.67 21.63 51.23
C LEU A 109 -36.05 21.00 51.16
N CYS A 110 -36.44 20.23 52.18
CA CYS A 110 -37.84 19.93 52.47
C CYS A 110 -38.52 21.17 53.10
N GLN A 111 -39.86 21.20 53.17
CA GLN A 111 -40.61 22.35 53.69
C GLN A 111 -40.06 22.89 55.02
N SER A 112 -39.97 22.06 56.06
CA SER A 112 -39.49 22.51 57.38
C SER A 112 -38.01 22.93 57.41
N CYS A 113 -37.19 22.47 56.46
CA CYS A 113 -35.82 22.98 56.27
C CYS A 113 -35.77 24.25 55.44
N PHE A 114 -36.76 24.49 54.57
CA PHE A 114 -36.95 25.73 53.82
C PHE A 114 -37.48 26.85 54.73
N ASP A 115 -38.52 26.60 55.52
CA ASP A 115 -39.09 27.56 56.48
C ASP A 115 -38.00 28.05 57.46
N ALA A 116 -37.23 27.10 58.01
CA ALA A 116 -36.08 27.41 58.86
C ALA A 116 -34.96 28.14 58.09
N HIS A 117 -34.70 27.80 56.82
CA HIS A 117 -33.71 28.50 56.01
C HIS A 117 -34.09 29.97 55.80
N GLN A 118 -35.35 30.24 55.42
CA GLN A 118 -35.86 31.59 55.25
C GLN A 118 -35.67 32.45 56.51
N ILE A 119 -35.98 31.92 57.70
CA ILE A 119 -35.76 32.63 58.97
C ILE A 119 -34.27 32.92 59.20
N PHE A 120 -33.38 31.94 58.97
CA PHE A 120 -31.93 32.15 59.17
C PHE A 120 -31.26 33.01 58.09
N THR A 121 -31.85 33.16 56.90
CA THR A 121 -31.29 33.93 55.78
C THR A 121 -32.18 35.09 55.33
N GLU A 122 -33.12 35.53 56.18
CA GLU A 122 -34.10 36.59 55.88
C GLU A 122 -33.41 37.87 55.41
N LYS A 123 -32.38 38.30 56.15
CA LYS A 123 -31.54 39.47 55.85
C LYS A 123 -30.65 39.30 54.62
N GLU A 124 -30.42 38.05 54.19
CA GLU A 124 -29.54 37.71 53.07
C GLU A 124 -30.32 37.50 51.75
N GLY A 125 -31.64 37.28 51.82
CA GLY A 125 -32.51 37.23 50.65
C GLY A 125 -32.11 36.15 49.62
N HIS A 126 -31.73 34.97 50.08
CA HIS A 126 -31.30 33.88 49.19
C HIS A 126 -32.40 33.49 48.19
N PRO A 127 -32.10 33.42 46.88
CA PRO A 127 -33.04 32.93 45.88
C PRO A 127 -33.24 31.41 46.03
N VAL A 128 -34.50 31.01 46.10
CA VAL A 128 -34.97 29.63 46.22
C VAL A 128 -36.11 29.42 45.23
N ASP A 129 -36.14 28.27 44.56
CA ASP A 129 -37.28 27.85 43.73
C ASP A 129 -37.67 26.40 44.04
N SER A 130 -38.88 26.01 43.64
CA SER A 130 -39.42 24.67 43.82
C SER A 130 -38.83 23.68 42.82
N VAL A 131 -38.65 22.43 43.27
CA VAL A 131 -38.20 21.30 42.43
C VAL A 131 -39.20 21.04 41.28
N GLU A 132 -40.47 21.36 41.44
CA GLU A 132 -41.48 21.24 40.39
C GLU A 132 -41.30 22.27 39.27
N ASN A 133 -41.03 23.53 39.61
CA ASN A 133 -40.69 24.57 38.62
C ASN A 133 -39.39 24.24 37.90
N LEU A 134 -38.34 23.86 38.64
CA LEU A 134 -37.03 23.55 38.09
C LEU A 134 -37.01 22.33 37.15
N ARG A 135 -38.00 21.42 37.27
CA ARG A 135 -38.23 20.30 36.32
C ARG A 135 -39.00 20.72 35.05
N ARG A 136 -39.66 21.89 35.05
CA ARG A 136 -40.39 22.46 33.90
C ARG A 136 -39.56 23.47 33.12
N MET A 137 -38.51 24.04 33.73
CA MET A 137 -37.55 24.91 33.04
C MET A 137 -36.77 24.12 31.98
N ASP A 138 -36.36 24.81 30.91
CA ASP A 138 -35.39 24.25 29.98
C ASP A 138 -33.95 24.37 30.51
N PHE A 139 -33.01 23.75 29.80
CA PHE A 139 -31.61 23.67 30.21
C PHE A 139 -30.89 25.04 30.18
N PRO A 140 -31.01 25.88 29.13
CA PRO A 140 -30.53 27.26 29.13
C PRO A 140 -31.06 28.13 30.28
N ASP A 141 -32.37 28.16 30.50
CA ASP A 141 -33.01 29.00 31.53
C ASP A 141 -32.64 28.52 32.93
N PHE A 142 -32.61 27.20 33.17
CA PHE A 142 -32.12 26.66 34.44
C PHE A 142 -30.68 27.11 34.72
N LEU A 143 -29.82 27.13 33.70
CA LEU A 143 -28.45 27.60 33.88
C LEU A 143 -28.40 29.09 34.23
N GLU A 144 -29.09 29.99 33.52
CA GLU A 144 -29.02 31.42 33.87
C GLU A 144 -29.74 31.75 35.20
N ALA A 145 -30.77 30.99 35.59
CA ALA A 145 -31.42 31.11 36.89
C ALA A 145 -30.53 30.64 38.06
N THR A 146 -29.83 29.51 37.91
CA THR A 146 -28.91 28.95 38.93
C THR A 146 -27.55 29.65 39.00
N ARG A 147 -27.30 30.64 38.13
CA ARG A 147 -26.09 31.46 38.17
C ARG A 147 -26.01 32.23 39.48
N LYS A 148 -25.00 31.95 40.32
CA LYS A 148 -24.71 32.72 41.55
C LYS A 148 -24.67 34.23 41.25
N LYS A 149 -25.39 35.02 42.04
CA LYS A 149 -25.50 36.50 41.90
C LYS A 149 -24.82 37.23 43.06
N ARG A 150 -24.64 36.57 44.21
CA ARG A 150 -23.81 37.05 45.31
C ARG A 150 -22.32 36.97 44.95
N LEU A 151 -21.57 37.92 45.49
CA LEU A 151 -20.11 37.99 45.35
C LEU A 151 -19.44 37.18 46.47
N PRO A 152 -18.32 36.49 46.21
CA PRO A 152 -17.64 35.67 47.22
C PRO A 152 -17.07 36.53 48.36
N TYR A 153 -16.91 35.93 49.54
CA TYR A 153 -16.18 36.53 50.64
C TYR A 153 -14.66 36.49 50.41
N CYS A 154 -13.94 37.44 51.01
CA CYS A 154 -12.49 37.57 50.91
C CYS A 154 -11.79 36.46 51.72
N PRO A 155 -10.83 35.71 51.14
CA PRO A 155 -10.13 34.66 51.87
C PRO A 155 -9.23 35.20 52.99
N SER A 156 -8.73 36.44 52.87
CA SER A 156 -7.91 37.11 53.88
C SER A 156 -8.72 37.87 54.94
N HIS A 157 -10.01 38.15 54.68
CA HIS A 157 -10.83 39.05 55.50
C HIS A 157 -12.23 38.47 55.70
N GLU A 158 -12.44 37.81 56.83
CA GLU A 158 -13.70 37.13 57.15
C GLU A 158 -14.91 38.08 57.04
N LYS A 159 -16.00 37.58 56.45
CA LYS A 159 -17.28 38.30 56.23
C LYS A 159 -17.22 39.54 55.32
N GLN A 160 -16.04 39.93 54.79
CA GLN A 160 -15.92 41.00 53.80
C GLN A 160 -16.17 40.47 52.38
N MET A 161 -17.10 41.07 51.64
CA MET A 161 -17.36 40.69 50.25
C MET A 161 -16.30 41.25 49.29
N ILE A 162 -15.96 40.48 48.27
CA ILE A 162 -15.06 40.90 47.19
C ILE A 162 -15.87 41.66 46.14
N SER A 163 -15.76 42.99 46.09
CA SER A 163 -16.53 43.87 45.18
C SER A 163 -15.67 44.80 44.31
N ILE A 164 -14.37 44.91 44.59
CA ILE A 164 -13.44 45.82 43.93
C ILE A 164 -12.48 45.00 43.07
N PHE A 165 -12.01 45.55 41.95
CA PHE A 165 -10.90 44.97 41.18
C PHE A 165 -9.66 45.87 41.26
N CYS A 166 -8.52 45.30 41.65
CA CYS A 166 -7.22 45.95 41.64
C CYS A 166 -6.54 45.69 40.30
N ARG A 167 -6.51 46.69 39.41
CA ARG A 167 -5.93 46.60 38.06
C ARG A 167 -4.43 46.30 38.10
N THR A 168 -3.70 47.00 38.96
CA THR A 168 -2.24 46.85 39.16
C THR A 168 -1.83 45.43 39.55
N CYS A 169 -2.72 44.64 40.15
CA CYS A 169 -2.45 43.24 40.53
C CYS A 169 -3.24 42.20 39.74
N SER A 170 -4.12 42.61 38.83
CA SER A 170 -5.12 41.77 38.16
C SER A 170 -5.89 40.85 39.13
N LYS A 171 -6.34 41.40 40.26
CA LYS A 171 -7.00 40.64 41.35
C LYS A 171 -8.28 41.30 41.84
N SER A 172 -9.30 40.48 42.06
CA SER A 172 -10.52 40.86 42.79
C SER A 172 -10.25 40.92 44.29
N VAL A 173 -10.65 42.03 44.93
CA VAL A 173 -10.33 42.36 46.34
C VAL A 173 -11.55 42.92 47.09
N CYS A 174 -11.51 42.92 48.42
CA CYS A 174 -12.49 43.62 49.28
C CYS A 174 -11.98 45.01 49.70
N CYS A 175 -12.83 45.81 50.33
CA CYS A 175 -12.46 47.13 50.85
C CYS A 175 -11.34 47.09 51.91
N THR A 176 -11.23 46.01 52.70
CA THR A 176 -10.13 45.88 53.67
C THR A 176 -8.79 45.63 52.96
N CYS A 177 -8.78 44.82 51.90
CA CYS A 177 -7.59 44.63 51.06
C CYS A 177 -7.08 45.95 50.46
N THR A 178 -7.95 46.85 49.99
CA THR A 178 -7.53 48.15 49.43
C THR A 178 -7.03 49.16 50.47
N ILE A 179 -7.30 48.90 51.76
CA ILE A 179 -6.80 49.72 52.88
C ILE A 179 -5.50 49.15 53.46
N LEU A 180 -5.28 47.83 53.38
CA LEU A 180 -4.13 47.16 54.01
C LEU A 180 -3.00 46.76 53.04
N GLU A 181 -3.34 46.10 51.93
CA GLU A 181 -2.38 45.44 51.04
C GLU A 181 -2.25 46.20 49.71
N HIS A 182 -3.38 46.51 49.08
CA HIS A 182 -3.50 47.17 47.79
C HIS A 182 -3.76 48.67 47.97
N LYS A 183 -2.80 49.41 48.54
CA LYS A 183 -3.00 50.81 48.94
C LYS A 183 -2.91 51.79 47.76
N PRO A 184 -3.86 52.72 47.58
CA PRO A 184 -3.65 53.92 46.75
C PRO A 184 -2.49 54.78 47.28
N PRO A 185 -1.77 55.53 46.43
CA PRO A 185 -1.93 55.61 44.97
C PRO A 185 -1.18 54.50 44.21
N ALA A 186 -0.42 53.64 44.88
CA ALA A 186 0.40 52.60 44.24
C ALA A 186 -0.41 51.51 43.53
N HIS A 187 -1.68 51.35 43.91
CA HIS A 187 -2.63 50.42 43.29
C HIS A 187 -3.86 51.15 42.76
N GLU A 188 -4.21 50.88 41.50
CA GLU A 188 -5.42 51.37 40.83
C GLU A 188 -6.61 50.42 41.09
N HIS A 189 -7.78 50.99 41.36
CA HIS A 189 -9.00 50.27 41.72
C HIS A 189 -10.21 50.73 40.92
N CYS A 190 -11.11 49.80 40.62
CA CYS A 190 -12.39 50.02 39.94
C CYS A 190 -13.48 49.10 40.53
N ASP A 191 -14.75 49.38 40.25
CA ASP A 191 -15.83 48.45 40.59
C ASP A 191 -15.70 47.17 39.75
N MET A 192 -15.88 46.00 40.38
CA MET A 192 -15.73 44.72 39.70
C MET A 192 -16.69 44.55 38.53
N LYS A 193 -17.91 45.08 38.61
CA LYS A 193 -18.94 44.91 37.56
C LYS A 193 -18.56 45.73 36.33
N GLU A 194 -18.08 46.95 36.52
CA GLU A 194 -17.58 47.81 35.43
C GLU A 194 -16.43 47.14 34.69
N GLU A 195 -15.41 46.66 35.43
CA GLU A 195 -14.26 45.97 34.84
C GLU A 195 -14.69 44.66 34.14
N VAL A 196 -15.61 43.89 34.73
CA VAL A 196 -16.16 42.67 34.10
C VAL A 196 -16.89 42.97 32.80
N GLN A 197 -17.54 44.13 32.64
CA GLN A 197 -18.13 44.51 31.34
C GLN A 197 -17.08 44.97 30.35
N LEU A 198 -16.06 45.73 30.78
CA LEU A 198 -14.95 46.16 29.94
C LEU A 198 -14.17 44.97 29.36
N GLN A 199 -13.76 44.03 30.22
CA GLN A 199 -13.06 42.80 29.83
C GLN A 199 -13.91 41.92 28.90
N LYS A 200 -15.23 41.81 29.13
CA LYS A 200 -16.16 41.13 28.20
C LYS A 200 -16.26 41.83 26.84
N GLN A 201 -16.25 43.16 26.81
CA GLN A 201 -16.30 43.91 25.56
C GLN A 201 -15.00 43.70 24.75
N ASP A 202 -13.85 43.69 25.42
CA ASP A 202 -12.56 43.53 24.74
C ASP A 202 -12.37 42.10 24.21
N LEU A 203 -12.71 41.07 25.01
CA LEU A 203 -12.76 39.68 24.53
C LEU A 203 -13.71 39.50 23.33
N LYS A 204 -14.82 40.24 23.26
CA LYS A 204 -15.71 40.25 22.08
C LYS A 204 -15.03 40.86 20.84
N LYS A 205 -14.29 41.97 20.99
CA LYS A 205 -13.52 42.57 19.87
C LYS A 205 -12.44 41.61 19.37
N MET A 206 -11.69 40.99 20.28
CA MET A 206 -10.68 39.98 19.93
C MET A 206 -11.31 38.78 19.21
N SER A 207 -12.50 38.34 19.65
CA SER A 207 -13.23 37.25 18.99
C SER A 207 -13.66 37.61 17.56
N ALA A 208 -14.06 38.85 17.28
CA ALA A 208 -14.42 39.29 15.93
C ALA A 208 -13.21 39.23 14.97
N ALA A 209 -12.06 39.77 15.39
CA ALA A 209 -10.82 39.72 14.62
C ALA A 209 -10.26 38.29 14.42
N LEU A 210 -10.68 37.32 15.25
CA LEU A 210 -10.38 35.90 15.06
C LEU A 210 -11.35 35.20 14.08
N LEU A 211 -12.59 35.67 13.95
CA LEU A 211 -13.53 35.18 12.93
C LEU A 211 -13.10 35.61 11.52
N GLU A 212 -12.71 36.88 11.34
CA GLU A 212 -12.13 37.37 10.09
C GLU A 212 -10.90 36.56 9.67
N LYS A 213 -10.00 36.25 10.62
CA LYS A 213 -8.84 35.38 10.37
C LYS A 213 -9.24 33.94 10.04
N ARG A 214 -10.29 33.39 10.66
CA ARG A 214 -10.81 32.05 10.34
C ARG A 214 -11.29 31.98 8.89
N GLU A 215 -11.96 33.02 8.40
CA GLU A 215 -12.43 33.09 7.01
C GLU A 215 -11.25 33.19 6.02
N ALA A 216 -10.26 34.04 6.33
CA ALA A 216 -9.03 34.13 5.53
C ALA A 216 -8.25 32.80 5.48
N PHE A 217 -8.09 32.10 6.61
CA PHE A 217 -7.45 30.77 6.63
C PHE A 217 -8.28 29.70 5.92
N ALA A 218 -9.62 29.71 6.05
CA ALA A 218 -10.48 28.77 5.33
C ALA A 218 -10.36 28.94 3.80
N LYS A 219 -10.31 30.19 3.31
CA LYS A 219 -10.08 30.50 1.90
C LYS A 219 -8.69 30.05 1.43
N ALA A 220 -7.64 30.34 2.19
CA ALA A 220 -6.28 29.90 1.88
C ALA A 220 -6.15 28.36 1.85
N CYS A 221 -6.84 27.64 2.76
CA CYS A 221 -6.93 26.19 2.68
C CYS A 221 -7.62 25.75 1.38
N GLN A 222 -8.79 26.31 1.04
CA GLN A 222 -9.50 25.96 -0.20
C GLN A 222 -8.64 26.18 -1.44
N GLU A 223 -7.92 27.30 -1.52
CA GLU A 223 -6.97 27.61 -2.60
C GLU A 223 -5.87 26.54 -2.71
N LEU A 224 -5.27 26.14 -1.58
CA LEU A 224 -4.26 25.07 -1.54
C LEU A 224 -4.80 23.70 -1.98
N TRP A 225 -6.05 23.33 -1.62
CA TRP A 225 -6.67 22.11 -2.13
C TRP A 225 -6.85 22.18 -3.66
N THR A 226 -7.39 23.28 -4.19
CA THR A 226 -7.58 23.44 -5.64
C THR A 226 -6.26 23.43 -6.43
N LEU A 227 -5.19 24.03 -5.89
CA LEU A 227 -3.86 24.01 -6.51
C LEU A 227 -3.26 22.60 -6.50
N ARG A 228 -3.37 21.86 -5.39
CA ARG A 228 -2.90 20.48 -5.27
C ARG A 228 -3.60 19.57 -6.28
N ASP A 229 -4.91 19.71 -6.42
CA ASP A 229 -5.71 18.85 -7.28
C ASP A 229 -5.51 19.18 -8.76
N SER A 230 -5.30 20.47 -9.09
CA SER A 230 -4.83 20.91 -10.41
C SER A 230 -3.46 20.32 -10.77
N ASN A 231 -2.49 20.36 -9.85
CA ASN A 231 -1.17 19.77 -10.05
C ASN A 231 -1.22 18.24 -10.23
N ARG A 232 -2.16 17.55 -9.55
CA ARG A 232 -2.41 16.11 -9.75
C ARG A 232 -2.96 15.83 -11.15
N ALA A 233 -3.93 16.61 -11.63
CA ALA A 233 -4.47 16.46 -12.97
C ALA A 233 -3.39 16.68 -14.03
N HIS A 234 -2.64 17.77 -13.94
CA HIS A 234 -1.59 18.10 -14.91
C HIS A 234 -0.43 17.08 -14.91
N LYS A 235 -0.09 16.49 -13.76
CA LYS A 235 0.85 15.36 -13.70
C LYS A 235 0.35 14.16 -14.52
N ALA A 236 -0.93 13.79 -14.38
CA ALA A 236 -1.49 12.66 -15.11
C ALA A 236 -1.54 12.91 -16.62
N GLU A 237 -1.93 14.12 -17.05
CA GLU A 237 -1.87 14.55 -18.46
C GLU A 237 -0.48 14.38 -19.07
N LEU A 238 0.56 14.80 -18.35
CA LEU A 238 1.96 14.67 -18.78
C LEU A 238 2.43 13.21 -18.78
N GLU A 239 2.05 12.41 -17.79
CA GLU A 239 2.39 10.98 -17.74
C GLU A 239 1.76 10.20 -18.90
N ASP A 240 0.52 10.50 -19.27
CA ASP A 240 -0.14 9.85 -20.41
C ASP A 240 0.41 10.33 -21.76
N ALA A 241 0.76 11.62 -21.90
CA ALA A 241 1.46 12.14 -23.07
C ALA A 241 2.84 11.49 -23.27
N ILE A 242 3.59 11.23 -22.18
CA ILE A 242 4.87 10.51 -22.22
C ILE A 242 4.64 9.05 -22.65
N LYS A 243 3.63 8.35 -22.08
CA LYS A 243 3.29 6.97 -22.47
C LYS A 243 2.93 6.87 -23.95
N GLU A 244 2.18 7.83 -24.49
CA GLU A 244 1.81 7.84 -25.91
C GLU A 244 3.01 8.06 -26.82
N ALA A 245 3.86 9.05 -26.54
CA ALA A 245 5.09 9.29 -27.31
C ALA A 245 6.05 8.09 -27.30
N VAL A 246 6.06 7.31 -26.20
CA VAL A 246 6.79 6.03 -26.12
C VAL A 246 6.10 4.96 -26.99
N ARG A 247 4.77 4.80 -26.93
CA ARG A 247 4.03 3.86 -27.79
C ARG A 247 4.27 4.11 -29.27
N GLU A 248 4.09 5.35 -29.73
CA GLU A 248 4.37 5.76 -31.12
C GLU A 248 5.81 5.40 -31.54
N THR A 249 6.79 5.69 -30.67
CA THR A 249 8.20 5.45 -30.97
C THR A 249 8.53 3.96 -31.03
N VAL A 250 7.96 3.14 -30.13
CA VAL A 250 8.13 1.69 -30.14
C VAL A 250 7.48 1.09 -31.39
N GLN A 251 6.25 1.47 -31.73
CA GLN A 251 5.55 0.96 -32.92
C GLN A 251 6.37 1.17 -34.20
N VAL A 252 6.86 2.39 -34.44
CA VAL A 252 7.66 2.71 -35.65
C VAL A 252 9.01 1.99 -35.67
N VAL A 253 9.53 1.56 -34.52
CA VAL A 253 10.74 0.71 -34.43
C VAL A 253 10.40 -0.77 -34.72
N THR A 254 9.31 -1.29 -34.17
CA THR A 254 8.83 -2.66 -34.40
C THR A 254 8.47 -2.89 -35.87
N GLU A 255 7.65 -2.02 -36.48
CA GLU A 255 7.27 -2.11 -37.90
C GLU A 255 8.50 -2.15 -38.84
N LYS A 256 9.57 -1.44 -38.48
CA LYS A 256 10.85 -1.46 -39.22
C LYS A 256 11.68 -2.72 -38.95
N GLY A 257 11.58 -3.31 -37.77
CA GLY A 257 12.15 -4.61 -37.45
C GLY A 257 11.49 -5.72 -38.27
N ASP A 258 10.16 -5.78 -38.24
CA ASP A 258 9.35 -6.78 -38.94
C ASP A 258 9.54 -6.69 -40.47
N ALA A 259 9.62 -5.48 -41.03
CA ALA A 259 9.93 -5.29 -42.44
C ALA A 259 11.31 -5.84 -42.84
N LEU A 260 12.34 -5.68 -42.00
CA LEU A 260 13.68 -6.23 -42.24
C LEU A 260 13.70 -7.76 -42.07
N LEU A 261 12.92 -8.32 -41.14
CA LEU A 261 12.77 -9.77 -41.00
C LEU A 261 12.07 -10.38 -42.23
N GLY A 262 10.98 -9.78 -42.70
CA GLY A 262 10.28 -10.21 -43.91
C GLY A 262 11.13 -10.09 -45.19
N GLU A 263 12.00 -9.07 -45.28
CA GLU A 263 13.00 -8.99 -46.35
C GLU A 263 13.98 -10.18 -46.28
N LEU A 264 14.56 -10.44 -45.10
CA LEU A 264 15.49 -11.55 -44.86
C LEU A 264 14.89 -12.92 -45.19
N GLU A 265 13.65 -13.19 -44.72
CA GLU A 265 12.93 -14.42 -45.01
C GLU A 265 12.67 -14.57 -46.51
N GLY A 266 12.21 -13.51 -47.19
CA GLY A 266 12.02 -13.50 -48.63
C GLY A 266 13.30 -13.80 -49.41
N MET A 267 14.46 -13.30 -48.96
CA MET A 267 15.75 -13.57 -49.59
C MET A 267 16.17 -15.04 -49.48
N TYR A 268 16.00 -15.65 -48.31
CA TYR A 268 16.29 -17.08 -48.13
C TYR A 268 15.27 -17.98 -48.82
N ALA A 269 13.97 -17.68 -48.74
CA ALA A 269 12.91 -18.44 -49.42
C ALA A 269 13.11 -18.48 -50.95
N ASN A 270 13.52 -17.37 -51.57
CA ASN A 270 13.87 -17.32 -52.99
C ASN A 270 15.07 -18.23 -53.32
N LYS A 271 16.10 -18.27 -52.47
CA LYS A 271 17.28 -19.13 -52.70
C LYS A 271 16.96 -20.61 -52.48
N ASP A 272 16.09 -20.92 -51.52
CA ASP A 272 15.55 -22.25 -51.28
C ASP A 272 14.74 -22.76 -52.49
N ALA A 273 13.93 -21.89 -53.12
CA ALA A 273 13.19 -22.21 -54.34
C ALA A 273 14.13 -22.48 -55.54
N GLU A 274 15.19 -21.69 -55.69
CA GLU A 274 16.23 -21.90 -56.71
C GLU A 274 16.91 -23.27 -56.55
N ILE A 275 17.30 -23.62 -55.32
CA ILE A 275 17.94 -24.90 -54.99
C ILE A 275 16.98 -26.08 -55.21
N LYS A 276 15.71 -25.95 -54.80
CA LYS A 276 14.67 -26.97 -55.02
C LYS A 276 14.41 -27.23 -56.51
N GLY A 277 14.49 -26.19 -57.35
CA GLY A 277 14.45 -26.33 -58.82
C GLY A 277 15.61 -27.17 -59.36
N GLN A 278 16.85 -26.78 -59.04
CA GLN A 278 18.06 -27.47 -59.49
C GLN A 278 18.12 -28.94 -59.01
N LEU A 279 17.65 -29.23 -57.79
CA LEU A 279 17.51 -30.59 -57.28
C LEU A 279 16.50 -31.41 -58.09
N CYS A 280 15.31 -30.86 -58.36
CA CYS A 280 14.26 -31.53 -59.14
C CYS A 280 14.74 -31.88 -60.56
N GLU A 281 15.42 -30.95 -61.24
CA GLU A 281 16.02 -31.17 -62.57
C GLU A 281 17.06 -32.31 -62.51
N THR A 282 17.98 -32.25 -61.55
CA THR A 282 19.03 -33.26 -61.36
C THR A 282 18.47 -34.65 -61.05
N GLU A 283 17.47 -34.74 -60.17
CA GLU A 283 16.78 -35.99 -59.85
C GLU A 283 16.06 -36.59 -61.08
N ASN A 284 15.48 -35.76 -61.95
CA ASN A 284 14.75 -36.24 -63.12
C ASN A 284 15.69 -36.74 -64.22
N VAL A 285 16.91 -36.18 -64.33
CA VAL A 285 17.98 -36.79 -65.14
C VAL A 285 18.42 -38.12 -64.53
N LEU A 286 18.63 -38.19 -63.21
CA LEU A 286 19.03 -39.43 -62.53
C LEU A 286 18.00 -40.56 -62.76
N LYS A 287 16.70 -40.29 -62.53
CA LYS A 287 15.61 -41.25 -62.77
C LYS A 287 15.55 -41.76 -64.22
N ARG A 288 15.93 -40.93 -65.21
CA ARG A 288 16.05 -41.34 -66.62
C ARG A 288 17.27 -42.22 -66.88
N VAL A 289 18.40 -41.95 -66.23
CA VAL A 289 19.61 -42.79 -66.30
C VAL A 289 19.35 -44.16 -65.67
N ASP A 290 18.78 -44.18 -64.46
CA ASP A 290 18.43 -45.43 -63.76
C ASP A 290 17.48 -46.29 -64.62
N ALA A 291 16.39 -45.70 -65.11
CA ALA A 291 15.42 -46.40 -65.97
C ALA A 291 16.03 -46.89 -67.30
N ALA A 292 17.05 -46.20 -67.83
CA ALA A 292 17.76 -46.64 -69.04
C ALA A 292 18.71 -47.82 -68.76
N CYS A 293 19.42 -47.82 -67.64
CA CYS A 293 20.22 -48.95 -67.17
C CYS A 293 19.32 -50.18 -66.90
N ASP A 294 18.23 -50.00 -66.17
CA ASP A 294 17.20 -51.00 -65.88
C ASP A 294 16.64 -51.65 -67.17
N LEU A 295 16.50 -50.87 -68.25
CA LEU A 295 16.00 -51.36 -69.53
C LEU A 295 17.07 -52.11 -70.32
N ILE A 296 18.34 -51.67 -70.30
CA ILE A 296 19.45 -52.39 -70.92
C ILE A 296 19.62 -53.77 -70.28
N GLU A 297 19.68 -53.85 -68.95
CA GLU A 297 19.85 -55.12 -68.24
C GLU A 297 18.73 -56.12 -68.58
N LYS A 298 17.47 -55.65 -68.65
CA LYS A 298 16.33 -56.50 -69.04
C LYS A 298 16.39 -56.93 -70.51
N ILE A 299 16.88 -56.08 -71.40
CA ILE A 299 17.12 -56.41 -72.81
C ILE A 299 18.24 -57.45 -72.96
N GLU A 300 19.34 -57.33 -72.21
CA GLU A 300 20.46 -58.29 -72.23
C GLU A 300 20.09 -59.64 -71.60
N CYS A 301 19.31 -59.67 -70.51
CA CYS A 301 18.92 -60.92 -69.85
C CYS A 301 17.74 -61.65 -70.49
N TYR A 302 16.79 -60.95 -71.12
CA TYR A 302 15.50 -61.53 -71.54
C TYR A 302 15.04 -61.16 -72.96
N GLY A 303 15.78 -60.32 -73.69
CA GLY A 303 15.40 -59.88 -75.04
C GLY A 303 15.54 -60.98 -76.09
N ALA A 304 14.48 -61.25 -76.86
CA ALA A 304 14.56 -62.09 -78.05
C ALA A 304 15.07 -61.28 -79.25
N ASP A 305 15.94 -61.87 -80.09
CA ASP A 305 16.67 -61.20 -81.19
C ASP A 305 15.85 -60.18 -82.00
N LYS A 306 14.62 -60.55 -82.39
CA LYS A 306 13.70 -59.69 -83.15
C LYS A 306 13.34 -58.42 -82.39
N ASP A 307 12.99 -58.54 -81.12
CA ASP A 307 12.46 -57.44 -80.32
C ASP A 307 13.60 -56.50 -79.90
N VAL A 308 14.81 -57.05 -79.67
CA VAL A 308 16.05 -56.26 -79.55
C VAL A 308 16.30 -55.46 -80.83
N LEU A 309 16.19 -56.10 -82.01
CA LEU A 309 16.40 -55.43 -83.30
C LEU A 309 15.33 -54.38 -83.65
N GLU A 310 14.10 -54.51 -83.15
CA GLU A 310 13.05 -53.50 -83.28
C GLU A 310 13.26 -52.33 -82.29
N MET A 311 13.64 -52.60 -81.04
CA MET A 311 13.83 -51.56 -80.01
C MET A 311 15.16 -50.79 -80.14
N GLN A 312 16.20 -51.36 -80.75
CA GLN A 312 17.56 -50.79 -80.76
C GLN A 312 17.64 -49.33 -81.21
N GLY A 313 16.77 -48.90 -82.15
CA GLY A 313 16.80 -47.54 -82.70
C GLY A 313 16.37 -46.50 -81.67
N MET A 314 15.26 -46.76 -80.98
CA MET A 314 14.74 -45.88 -79.91
C MET A 314 15.70 -45.87 -78.72
N VAL A 315 16.11 -47.04 -78.24
CA VAL A 315 17.01 -47.18 -77.08
C VAL A 315 18.35 -46.48 -77.34
N ARG A 316 18.96 -46.66 -78.52
CA ARG A 316 20.21 -45.98 -78.88
C ARG A 316 20.06 -44.46 -78.94
N SER A 317 18.95 -43.95 -79.46
CA SER A 317 18.70 -42.50 -79.50
C SER A 317 18.57 -41.91 -78.09
N SER A 318 17.75 -42.50 -77.22
CA SER A 318 17.57 -42.00 -75.84
C SER A 318 18.84 -42.10 -74.99
N LEU A 319 19.67 -43.13 -75.20
CA LEU A 319 20.99 -43.22 -74.56
C LEU A 319 21.96 -42.15 -75.07
N GLN A 320 21.92 -41.82 -76.36
CA GLN A 320 22.72 -40.73 -76.92
C GLN A 320 22.24 -39.34 -76.48
N GLU A 321 20.95 -39.17 -76.18
CA GLU A 321 20.44 -37.95 -75.53
C GLU A 321 20.95 -37.86 -74.09
N LEU A 322 20.84 -38.92 -73.29
CA LEU A 322 21.38 -38.96 -71.92
C LEU A 322 22.91 -38.75 -71.86
N GLN A 323 23.67 -39.18 -72.87
CA GLN A 323 25.10 -38.90 -73.00
C GLN A 323 25.44 -37.44 -73.35
N ARG A 324 24.44 -36.59 -73.60
CA ARG A 324 24.58 -35.14 -73.84
C ARG A 324 23.97 -34.28 -72.73
N GLU A 325 23.41 -34.90 -71.69
CA GLU A 325 22.97 -34.20 -70.47
C GLU A 325 24.22 -33.85 -69.64
N ASP A 326 24.57 -32.57 -69.57
CA ASP A 326 25.65 -32.10 -68.70
C ASP A 326 25.23 -32.10 -67.22
N ARG A 327 26.19 -32.27 -66.32
CA ARG A 327 25.94 -32.18 -64.88
C ARG A 327 25.68 -30.73 -64.47
N VAL A 328 24.61 -30.48 -63.71
CA VAL A 328 24.35 -29.18 -63.08
C VAL A 328 25.57 -28.77 -62.23
N HIS A 329 26.21 -27.66 -62.62
CA HIS A 329 27.49 -27.25 -62.05
C HIS A 329 27.29 -26.46 -60.75
N VAL A 330 27.00 -27.16 -59.65
CA VAL A 330 26.77 -26.57 -58.32
C VAL A 330 28.05 -25.91 -57.79
N GLU A 331 28.12 -24.58 -57.81
CA GLU A 331 29.07 -23.86 -56.96
C GLU A 331 28.55 -23.79 -55.50
N PRO A 332 29.32 -24.23 -54.49
CA PRO A 332 28.89 -24.21 -53.09
C PRO A 332 29.02 -22.82 -52.45
N GLN A 333 28.42 -21.80 -53.07
CA GLN A 333 28.35 -20.44 -52.54
C GLN A 333 27.05 -20.22 -51.76
N ALA A 334 27.10 -20.47 -50.44
CA ALA A 334 25.98 -20.17 -49.54
C ALA A 334 25.64 -18.67 -49.53
N LEU A 335 24.34 -18.34 -49.53
CA LEU A 335 23.87 -16.95 -49.45
C LEU A 335 24.30 -16.32 -48.11
N LYS A 336 25.10 -15.25 -48.19
CA LYS A 336 25.52 -14.45 -47.04
C LYS A 336 24.84 -13.09 -47.07
N VAL A 337 23.93 -12.91 -46.11
CA VAL A 337 23.32 -11.62 -45.79
C VAL A 337 23.96 -11.10 -44.50
N THR A 338 24.34 -9.82 -44.48
CA THR A 338 24.87 -9.16 -43.28
C THR A 338 23.90 -8.07 -42.84
N PHE A 339 23.45 -8.12 -41.58
CA PHE A 339 22.73 -7.01 -40.95
C PHE A 339 23.72 -5.99 -40.37
N THR A 340 23.49 -4.71 -40.65
CA THR A 340 24.27 -3.59 -40.09
C THR A 340 23.36 -2.73 -39.22
N LYS A 341 23.60 -2.74 -37.90
CA LYS A 341 22.84 -1.91 -36.94
C LYS A 341 23.14 -0.42 -37.14
N SER A 342 22.13 0.43 -37.01
CA SER A 342 22.35 1.88 -36.95
C SER A 342 23.07 2.29 -35.66
N HIS A 343 24.07 3.15 -35.78
CA HIS A 343 24.78 3.78 -34.66
C HIS A 343 24.41 5.26 -34.47
N VAL A 344 23.42 5.78 -35.21
CA VAL A 344 22.98 7.19 -35.11
C VAL A 344 21.81 7.29 -34.11
N GLU A 345 21.91 8.19 -33.15
CA GLU A 345 20.91 8.46 -32.10
C GLU A 345 19.64 9.19 -32.61
N SER A 346 19.46 9.31 -33.93
CA SER A 346 18.30 9.97 -34.52
C SER A 346 17.09 9.01 -34.66
N ARG A 347 15.89 9.59 -34.63
CA ARG A 347 14.62 8.88 -34.44
C ARG A 347 14.40 7.75 -35.47
N ALA A 348 14.26 6.53 -34.97
CA ALA A 348 13.76 5.34 -35.66
C ALA A 348 14.57 4.82 -36.87
N CYS A 349 15.85 4.49 -36.66
CA CYS A 349 16.65 3.68 -37.58
C CYS A 349 17.13 2.38 -36.90
N VAL A 350 16.63 1.21 -37.33
CA VAL A 350 17.03 -0.10 -36.81
C VAL A 350 18.39 -0.54 -37.39
N GLY A 351 18.50 -0.52 -38.72
CA GLY A 351 19.67 -0.94 -39.47
C GLY A 351 19.33 -1.20 -40.94
N SER A 352 20.16 -1.96 -41.64
CA SER A 352 19.91 -2.43 -43.00
C SER A 352 20.54 -3.79 -43.29
N LEU A 353 20.01 -4.49 -44.30
CA LEU A 353 20.57 -5.73 -44.82
C LEU A 353 21.47 -5.47 -46.04
N ALA A 354 22.49 -6.32 -46.22
CA ALA A 354 23.36 -6.29 -47.40
C ALA A 354 23.70 -7.72 -47.87
N VAL A 355 23.56 -7.97 -49.19
CA VAL A 355 23.93 -9.25 -49.83
C VAL A 355 25.34 -9.18 -50.38
N TRP A 356 26.18 -10.16 -50.05
CA TRP A 356 27.46 -10.34 -50.72
C TRP A 356 27.32 -11.26 -51.94
N LYS A 357 27.56 -10.69 -53.13
CA LYS A 357 27.92 -11.46 -54.34
C LYS A 357 29.43 -11.41 -54.48
N ASN A 358 30.10 -12.56 -54.38
CA ASN A 358 31.55 -12.60 -54.43
C ASN A 358 32.07 -12.22 -55.83
N SER A 359 32.88 -11.16 -55.88
CA SER A 359 34.00 -11.09 -56.81
C SER A 359 35.29 -11.25 -56.01
N VAL A 360 36.30 -11.89 -56.60
CA VAL A 360 37.52 -12.27 -55.90
C VAL A 360 38.46 -11.08 -55.76
N GLU A 361 38.82 -10.72 -54.53
CA GLU A 361 40.23 -10.57 -54.15
C GLU A 361 40.44 -10.59 -52.62
N ARG A 362 41.69 -10.72 -52.18
CA ARG A 362 42.08 -11.06 -50.80
C ARG A 362 43.18 -10.12 -50.29
N ARG A 363 42.96 -9.43 -49.17
CA ARG A 363 44.04 -8.96 -48.28
C ARG A 363 43.57 -8.60 -46.88
N GLU A 364 44.53 -8.58 -45.94
CA GLU A 364 44.31 -8.35 -44.53
C GLU A 364 44.20 -6.84 -44.20
N MET A 365 43.51 -6.50 -43.10
CA MET A 365 44.19 -6.08 -41.87
C MET A 365 43.22 -5.95 -40.69
N ALA A 366 43.72 -6.26 -39.50
CA ALA A 366 43.19 -5.78 -38.23
C ALA A 366 44.26 -4.90 -37.58
N LEU A 367 43.84 -3.99 -36.70
CA LEU A 367 44.67 -3.14 -35.83
C LEU A 367 45.57 -2.10 -36.54
N SER A 368 45.11 -0.86 -36.57
CA SER A 368 45.95 0.27 -36.17
C SER A 368 45.11 1.38 -35.53
N SER A 369 45.72 2.15 -34.64
CA SER A 369 45.11 3.24 -33.88
C SER A 369 45.71 4.59 -34.30
N GLU A 370 44.84 5.60 -34.44
CA GLU A 370 45.15 7.04 -34.39
C GLU A 370 46.06 7.70 -35.45
N ALA A 371 45.98 9.03 -35.45
CA ALA A 371 47.00 10.01 -35.87
C ALA A 371 47.29 10.25 -37.38
N SER A 372 46.46 11.13 -37.96
CA SER A 372 46.88 12.35 -38.67
C SER A 372 47.41 12.28 -40.12
N GLY A 373 46.80 13.10 -40.99
CA GLY A 373 47.22 13.34 -42.39
C GLY A 373 46.62 14.63 -42.96
N VAL A 374 47.22 15.78 -42.64
CA VAL A 374 46.65 17.13 -42.90
C VAL A 374 47.09 17.71 -44.26
N VAL A 375 46.14 18.13 -45.11
CA VAL A 375 46.33 19.25 -46.07
C VAL A 375 45.08 20.16 -46.17
N SER A 376 45.00 21.12 -45.24
CA SER A 376 44.62 22.53 -45.43
C SER A 376 43.78 22.99 -46.65
N VAL A 377 42.59 23.54 -46.36
CA VAL A 377 42.15 24.87 -46.89
C VAL A 377 41.87 25.77 -45.67
N LYS A 378 41.94 27.11 -45.81
CA LYS A 378 42.27 28.03 -44.68
C LYS A 378 41.18 29.06 -44.30
N ARG A 379 40.95 29.18 -42.98
CA ARG A 379 40.49 30.39 -42.22
C ARG A 379 39.04 30.85 -42.50
N ALA A 380 38.37 31.60 -41.62
CA ALA A 380 38.74 32.26 -40.34
C ALA A 380 37.88 31.71 -39.17
N ARG A 381 38.31 31.66 -37.89
CA ARG A 381 38.33 32.75 -36.86
C ARG A 381 37.04 33.57 -36.76
N GLU A 382 36.57 33.96 -35.57
CA GLU A 382 37.20 33.97 -34.23
C GLU A 382 36.45 33.12 -33.18
N ASP A 383 37.16 32.79 -32.09
CA ASP A 383 36.70 32.29 -30.79
C ASP A 383 36.10 33.47 -29.94
N ASP A 384 35.59 33.37 -28.71
CA ASP A 384 35.63 32.32 -27.68
C ASP A 384 34.56 32.56 -26.58
N GLN A 385 34.41 31.59 -25.64
CA GLN A 385 33.93 31.71 -24.24
C GLN A 385 32.69 32.55 -23.85
N GLU A 386 31.75 31.90 -23.14
CA GLU A 386 31.10 32.50 -21.96
C GLU A 386 30.87 31.44 -20.86
N THR A 387 31.19 31.77 -19.61
CA THR A 387 31.06 30.89 -18.42
C THR A 387 30.53 31.65 -17.20
N GLU A 388 29.61 31.01 -16.48
CA GLU A 388 29.28 31.20 -15.05
C GLU A 388 28.88 32.61 -14.53
N TRP A 389 27.56 32.79 -14.39
CA TRP A 389 26.85 33.09 -13.13
C TRP A 389 27.29 34.28 -12.21
N ILE A 390 26.29 35.18 -11.99
CA ILE A 390 25.95 35.82 -10.68
C ILE A 390 26.95 36.90 -10.17
N ASP A 391 26.59 38.11 -9.70
CA ASP A 391 25.37 38.60 -9.00
C ASP A 391 25.15 40.14 -9.16
N LYS A 392 24.08 40.65 -8.50
CA LYS A 392 23.93 41.99 -7.89
C LYS A 392 23.66 43.25 -8.77
N HIS A 393 22.37 43.58 -8.80
CA HIS A 393 21.81 44.80 -8.18
C HIS A 393 22.27 46.21 -8.61
N ARG A 394 21.32 46.99 -9.18
CA ARG A 394 20.63 48.15 -8.54
C ARG A 394 20.65 49.50 -9.31
N ASN A 395 19.44 49.98 -9.66
CA ASN A 395 19.03 51.39 -9.91
C ASN A 395 19.64 52.11 -11.15
N GLN A 396 19.04 53.16 -11.75
CA GLN A 396 17.75 53.86 -11.53
C GLN A 396 17.32 54.65 -12.80
N SER A 397 15.99 54.82 -13.00
CA SER A 397 15.25 55.88 -13.75
C SER A 397 15.65 56.22 -15.22
N ASP A 398 14.84 56.80 -16.11
CA ASP A 398 13.55 57.55 -16.10
C ASP A 398 12.64 57.05 -17.27
N SER A 399 11.29 57.07 -17.30
CA SER A 399 10.25 58.12 -17.13
C SER A 399 10.19 59.13 -18.31
N TYR A 400 9.11 59.41 -19.07
CA TYR A 400 7.65 59.06 -19.16
C TYR A 400 7.24 58.87 -20.67
N HIS A 401 6.01 58.74 -21.23
CA HIS A 401 4.54 58.76 -20.91
C HIS A 401 3.86 57.79 -21.95
N ASP A 402 2.79 57.01 -21.70
CA ASP A 402 1.33 57.28 -21.53
C ASP A 402 0.51 57.63 -22.81
N LEU A 403 -0.49 56.79 -23.16
CA LEU A 403 -1.91 57.11 -23.49
C LEU A 403 -2.68 55.92 -24.15
N GLN A 404 -3.99 55.82 -23.89
CA GLN A 404 -4.93 54.85 -24.51
C GLN A 404 -5.67 55.45 -25.73
N PRO A 405 -6.44 54.67 -26.54
CA PRO A 405 -7.88 54.55 -26.27
C PRO A 405 -8.59 53.22 -26.68
N GLN A 406 -9.86 53.09 -26.25
CA GLN A 406 -10.94 52.16 -26.66
C GLN A 406 -12.14 53.01 -27.20
N PRO A 407 -13.41 52.57 -27.47
CA PRO A 407 -14.08 51.24 -27.39
C PRO A 407 -15.08 50.89 -28.54
N LYS A 408 -15.75 49.70 -28.48
CA LYS A 408 -17.23 49.39 -28.69
C LYS A 408 -17.47 48.00 -29.34
N ARG A 409 -18.22 47.06 -28.71
CA ARG A 409 -19.71 46.80 -28.74
C ARG A 409 -20.23 46.33 -30.13
N HIS A 410 -21.17 45.38 -30.32
CA HIS A 410 -22.06 44.48 -29.51
C HIS A 410 -22.49 43.28 -30.44
N THR A 411 -23.32 42.24 -30.16
CA THR A 411 -24.31 41.84 -29.11
C THR A 411 -24.53 40.29 -29.09
N SER A 412 -25.45 39.77 -28.26
CA SER A 412 -26.15 38.45 -28.35
C SER A 412 -27.70 38.70 -28.38
N PRO A 413 -28.68 37.74 -28.53
CA PRO A 413 -28.84 36.52 -27.70
C PRO A 413 -29.69 35.29 -28.23
N ASP A 414 -29.81 34.25 -27.38
CA ASP A 414 -30.97 33.36 -27.04
C ASP A 414 -31.71 32.33 -27.96
N LEU A 415 -31.76 31.07 -27.45
CA LEU A 415 -32.88 30.11 -27.22
C LEU A 415 -33.84 29.61 -28.34
N TYR A 416 -34.02 28.26 -28.45
CA TYR A 416 -35.25 27.51 -28.02
C TYR A 416 -35.08 25.95 -28.10
N GLN A 417 -36.15 25.15 -27.91
CA GLN A 417 -36.16 23.70 -27.57
C GLN A 417 -36.95 22.80 -28.57
N SER A 418 -36.82 21.46 -28.39
CA SER A 418 -37.76 20.35 -28.79
C SER A 418 -37.91 20.01 -30.30
N GLU A 419 -38.38 18.83 -30.78
CA GLU A 419 -38.72 17.51 -30.17
C GLU A 419 -38.77 16.35 -31.22
N ALA A 420 -38.90 15.09 -30.75
CA ALA A 420 -39.60 13.92 -31.35
C ALA A 420 -39.21 13.21 -32.69
N SER A 421 -38.64 11.99 -32.55
CA SER A 421 -39.17 10.66 -33.00
C SER A 421 -39.26 10.18 -34.48
N MET A 422 -39.36 8.84 -34.61
CA MET A 422 -39.50 7.95 -35.82
C MET A 422 -38.29 7.85 -36.78
N GLY A 423 -37.95 6.69 -37.37
CA GLY A 423 -38.42 5.29 -37.19
C GLY A 423 -38.13 4.39 -38.41
N SER A 424 -38.22 3.04 -38.26
CA SER A 424 -38.49 1.97 -39.29
C SER A 424 -37.61 0.70 -39.21
N TYR A 425 -38.26 -0.46 -39.43
CA TYR A 425 -37.72 -1.83 -39.67
C TYR A 425 -37.78 -2.16 -41.19
N PRO A 426 -37.09 -3.17 -41.78
CA PRO A 426 -37.20 -4.65 -41.54
C PRO A 426 -35.83 -5.39 -41.50
N GLY A 427 -35.70 -6.72 -41.35
CA GLY A 427 -36.65 -7.84 -41.12
C GLY A 427 -36.09 -9.17 -41.70
N THR A 428 -36.70 -10.33 -41.37
CA THR A 428 -36.30 -11.73 -41.73
C THR A 428 -34.99 -12.24 -41.05
N ASP A 429 -34.81 -13.52 -40.69
CA ASP A 429 -35.73 -14.68 -40.67
C ASP A 429 -35.34 -15.72 -39.57
N SER A 430 -36.17 -16.76 -39.35
CA SER A 430 -35.93 -17.86 -38.39
C SER A 430 -36.51 -19.20 -38.90
N PRO A 431 -35.98 -20.37 -38.46
CA PRO A 431 -36.88 -21.33 -37.80
C PRO A 431 -36.26 -22.28 -36.73
N ARG A 432 -36.62 -22.05 -35.46
CA ARG A 432 -37.41 -22.96 -34.58
C ARG A 432 -37.36 -24.51 -34.75
N SER A 433 -36.88 -25.23 -33.71
CA SER A 433 -37.46 -26.48 -33.12
C SER A 433 -36.64 -26.97 -31.91
N THR A 434 -37.07 -27.00 -30.63
CA THR A 434 -38.11 -27.81 -29.90
C THR A 434 -37.80 -29.29 -29.62
N SER A 435 -37.40 -29.64 -28.38
CA SER A 435 -37.86 -30.79 -27.52
C SER A 435 -36.86 -31.06 -26.37
N GLN A 436 -37.27 -30.92 -25.11
CA GLN A 436 -37.65 -31.98 -24.13
C GLN A 436 -36.50 -32.79 -23.49
N SER A 437 -36.58 -32.94 -22.16
CA SER A 437 -35.72 -33.78 -21.30
C SER A 437 -36.29 -35.20 -21.15
N PRO A 438 -35.50 -36.17 -20.67
CA PRO A 438 -35.90 -36.81 -19.41
C PRO A 438 -34.75 -37.03 -18.41
N VAL A 439 -35.14 -37.37 -17.17
CA VAL A 439 -34.28 -37.82 -16.06
C VAL A 439 -34.19 -39.35 -16.05
N GLN A 440 -33.05 -39.92 -15.63
CA GLN A 440 -33.02 -41.27 -15.09
C GLN A 440 -31.86 -41.50 -14.10
N GLU A 441 -32.14 -42.20 -13.00
CA GLU A 441 -31.17 -42.77 -12.05
C GLU A 441 -30.79 -44.20 -12.49
N ILE A 442 -29.70 -44.79 -11.94
CA ILE A 442 -29.70 -46.10 -11.22
C ILE A 442 -28.28 -46.69 -10.98
N GLU A 443 -28.04 -47.08 -9.72
CA GLU A 443 -27.12 -48.13 -9.19
C GLU A 443 -25.57 -48.05 -9.30
N SER A 444 -24.94 -49.02 -8.61
CA SER A 444 -23.61 -48.95 -8.01
C SER A 444 -22.91 -50.32 -7.94
N MET A 445 -21.59 -50.40 -8.20
CA MET A 445 -20.58 -51.34 -7.63
C MET A 445 -19.17 -50.77 -7.95
N GLY A 446 -18.08 -51.03 -7.22
CA GLY A 446 -17.92 -51.70 -5.92
C GLY A 446 -16.42 -51.91 -5.54
N THR A 447 -16.00 -51.40 -4.37
CA THR A 447 -14.85 -51.81 -3.54
C THR A 447 -13.46 -52.12 -4.15
N SER A 448 -12.44 -51.37 -3.68
CA SER A 448 -11.21 -51.96 -3.09
C SER A 448 -10.62 -51.00 -2.03
N GLN A 449 -9.74 -51.49 -1.15
CA GLN A 449 -9.27 -50.78 0.06
C GLN A 449 -7.74 -50.67 0.10
N THR A 450 -7.21 -49.55 0.62
CA THR A 450 -5.98 -49.53 1.46
C THR A 450 -6.02 -48.37 2.46
N ASP A 451 -6.23 -48.74 3.72
CA ASP A 451 -5.99 -48.06 5.02
C ASP A 451 -5.68 -46.55 5.11
N SER A 452 -6.59 -45.91 5.86
CA SER A 452 -6.52 -44.57 6.45
C SER A 452 -5.30 -44.32 7.34
N TRP A 453 -4.81 -43.07 7.33
CA TRP A 453 -4.35 -42.39 8.55
C TRP A 453 -5.42 -41.41 9.03
N VAL A 454 -5.88 -41.58 10.26
CA VAL A 454 -6.95 -40.76 10.86
C VAL A 454 -6.37 -39.42 11.35
N ILE A 455 -6.97 -38.31 10.92
CA ILE A 455 -6.89 -37.03 11.61
C ILE A 455 -8.27 -36.75 12.21
N SER A 456 -8.30 -36.51 13.52
CA SER A 456 -9.54 -36.18 14.24
C SER A 456 -9.99 -34.76 13.90
N SER A 457 -10.97 -34.63 13.01
CA SER A 457 -11.79 -33.42 12.92
C SER A 457 -12.53 -33.23 14.24
N SER A 458 -12.28 -32.13 14.95
CA SER A 458 -13.15 -31.68 16.02
C SER A 458 -14.31 -30.91 15.40
N GLU A 459 -15.41 -31.60 15.14
CA GLU A 459 -16.71 -30.97 14.91
C GLU A 459 -17.09 -30.12 16.13
N SER A 460 -17.82 -29.03 15.90
CA SER A 460 -18.51 -28.28 16.95
C SER A 460 -19.89 -27.93 16.42
N GLU A 461 -20.92 -28.50 17.04
CA GLU A 461 -22.28 -28.60 16.51
C GLU A 461 -23.05 -27.27 16.51
N ASP A 462 -24.06 -27.18 15.64
CA ASP A 462 -25.07 -26.12 15.68
C ASP A 462 -26.04 -26.32 16.86
N GLU A 463 -25.72 -25.76 18.03
CA GLU A 463 -26.72 -25.45 19.06
C GLU A 463 -27.11 -23.96 19.02
N SER A 464 -28.42 -23.69 18.97
CA SER A 464 -28.99 -22.34 18.93
C SER A 464 -29.18 -21.73 20.33
N PRO A 465 -28.44 -20.68 20.72
CA PRO A 465 -28.63 -20.01 22.01
C PRO A 465 -29.62 -18.85 21.86
N SER A 466 -30.76 -18.93 22.53
CA SER A 466 -31.83 -17.93 22.48
C SER A 466 -31.51 -16.62 23.23
N GLY A 467 -30.78 -15.72 22.55
CA GLY A 467 -30.84 -14.28 22.77
C GLY A 467 -30.05 -13.70 23.95
N ALA A 468 -28.79 -13.32 23.71
CA ALA A 468 -28.03 -12.38 24.55
C ALA A 468 -27.21 -11.42 23.67
N GLY A 469 -27.20 -10.12 24.02
CA GLY A 469 -26.74 -9.06 23.12
C GLY A 469 -25.21 -8.93 22.98
N GLY A 470 -24.68 -9.22 21.78
CA GLY A 470 -23.28 -8.92 21.43
C GLY A 470 -23.07 -7.43 21.11
N ARG A 471 -22.37 -6.69 21.98
CA ARG A 471 -21.82 -5.35 21.70
C ARG A 471 -20.46 -5.16 22.40
N ASN A 472 -19.66 -4.25 21.85
CA ASN A 472 -18.41 -3.71 22.42
C ASN A 472 -17.25 -4.73 22.62
N HIS A 473 -16.54 -5.01 21.53
CA HIS A 473 -15.10 -5.36 21.58
C HIS A 473 -14.28 -4.56 20.55
N ASN A 474 -14.84 -4.23 19.38
CA ASN A 474 -14.10 -3.53 18.31
C ASN A 474 -13.64 -2.09 18.70
N ASN A 475 -14.33 -1.41 19.61
CA ASN A 475 -13.97 -0.02 19.99
C ASN A 475 -12.72 0.08 20.87
N GLN A 476 -12.19 -1.03 21.40
CA GLN A 476 -11.08 -0.99 22.36
C GLN A 476 -9.71 -0.89 21.67
N ILE A 477 -9.53 -1.57 20.52
CA ILE A 477 -8.30 -1.52 19.71
C ILE A 477 -8.02 -0.10 19.20
N VAL A 478 -9.06 0.58 18.71
CA VAL A 478 -9.02 1.98 18.21
C VAL A 478 -8.63 2.98 19.32
N SER A 479 -8.73 2.60 20.60
CA SER A 479 -8.33 3.44 21.74
C SER A 479 -6.89 3.22 22.23
N GLN A 480 -6.23 2.15 21.80
CA GLN A 480 -4.82 1.85 22.13
C GLN A 480 -3.85 2.26 21.00
N LEU A 481 -4.30 2.22 19.74
CA LEU A 481 -3.57 2.82 18.63
C LEU A 481 -3.89 4.32 18.56
N GLN A 482 -2.89 5.18 18.83
CA GLN A 482 -3.01 6.62 18.61
C GLN A 482 -2.97 6.95 17.11
N ILE A 483 -4.05 6.68 16.39
CA ILE A 483 -4.25 7.10 15.00
C ILE A 483 -4.44 8.63 15.01
N SER A 484 -3.33 9.37 14.94
CA SER A 484 -3.34 10.83 14.99
C SER A 484 -3.84 11.43 13.68
N SER A 485 -4.52 12.58 13.76
CA SER A 485 -5.06 13.30 12.61
C SER A 485 -4.00 13.92 11.67
N GLU A 486 -2.71 13.62 11.89
CA GLU A 486 -1.62 13.93 10.96
C GLU A 486 -1.50 12.91 9.83
N ILE A 487 -2.01 11.68 10.00
CA ILE A 487 -1.86 10.59 9.02
C ILE A 487 -2.51 10.98 7.68
N GLN A 488 -3.64 11.71 7.72
CA GLN A 488 -4.28 12.24 6.51
C GLN A 488 -3.56 13.45 5.88
N SER A 489 -2.64 14.10 6.59
CA SER A 489 -1.90 15.28 6.09
C SER A 489 -0.43 14.99 5.73
N LYS A 490 0.06 13.77 5.95
CA LYS A 490 1.47 13.38 5.71
C LYS A 490 1.67 12.35 4.59
N VAL A 491 0.64 12.09 3.78
CA VAL A 491 0.71 11.25 2.56
C VAL A 491 1.58 11.89 1.45
N ALA A 492 2.04 13.13 1.62
CA ALA A 492 2.80 13.88 0.62
C ALA A 492 4.10 14.51 1.15
N THR A 493 5.09 13.67 1.52
CA THR A 493 6.55 13.89 1.36
C THR A 493 7.26 12.66 1.92
N GLN A 494 7.84 11.81 1.07
CA GLN A 494 8.60 10.63 1.50
C GLN A 494 10.09 10.91 1.37
N ASP A 495 10.82 10.82 2.48
CA ASP A 495 12.25 11.14 2.55
C ASP A 495 13.07 9.90 2.17
N TRP A 496 13.80 9.97 1.06
CA TRP A 496 14.27 8.82 0.26
C TRP A 496 15.59 8.19 0.78
N ALA A 497 15.85 8.25 2.09
CA ALA A 497 17.11 7.83 2.71
C ALA A 497 17.36 6.29 2.73
N THR A 498 16.49 5.50 2.08
CA THR A 498 16.61 4.04 1.88
C THR A 498 15.97 3.67 0.53
N GLY A 499 16.47 2.61 -0.13
CA GLY A 499 16.07 2.19 -1.48
C GLY A 499 14.58 1.93 -1.73
N THR A 500 14.20 1.84 -3.00
CA THR A 500 12.80 1.80 -3.46
C THR A 500 12.00 0.67 -2.82
N ILE A 501 10.81 0.94 -2.28
CA ILE A 501 9.99 -0.10 -1.64
C ILE A 501 8.98 -0.64 -2.66
N VAL A 502 9.02 -1.95 -2.91
CA VAL A 502 8.15 -2.64 -3.88
C VAL A 502 7.36 -3.73 -3.16
N PHE A 503 6.04 -3.58 -3.09
CA PHE A 503 5.15 -4.56 -2.50
C PHE A 503 4.80 -5.63 -3.54
N PHE A 504 4.83 -6.92 -3.20
CA PHE A 504 4.47 -8.00 -4.12
C PHE A 504 3.75 -9.15 -3.40
N ASP A 505 2.98 -9.91 -4.17
CA ASP A 505 2.24 -11.09 -3.72
C ASP A 505 2.09 -12.11 -4.86
N LEU A 506 1.65 -13.35 -4.56
CA LEU A 506 1.59 -14.47 -5.50
C LEU A 506 0.31 -15.31 -5.30
N GLU A 507 -0.55 -15.38 -6.32
CA GLU A 507 -1.54 -16.47 -6.36
C GLU A 507 -0.93 -17.73 -6.97
N THR A 508 -1.27 -18.88 -6.40
CA THR A 508 -0.72 -20.18 -6.80
C THR A 508 -1.80 -21.27 -6.86
N THR A 509 -1.48 -22.41 -7.50
CA THR A 509 -2.41 -23.55 -7.67
C THR A 509 -2.88 -24.21 -6.36
N GLY A 510 -2.30 -23.88 -5.21
CA GLY A 510 -2.50 -24.60 -3.95
C GLY A 510 -1.82 -23.92 -2.76
N LEU A 511 -1.60 -24.69 -1.69
CA LEU A 511 -1.04 -24.19 -0.42
C LEU A 511 0.30 -24.86 -0.06
N ASP A 512 0.95 -25.47 -1.04
CA ASP A 512 2.18 -26.25 -0.89
C ASP A 512 3.34 -25.63 -1.69
N LEU A 513 4.58 -25.94 -1.30
CA LEU A 513 5.75 -25.31 -1.91
C LEU A 513 6.08 -25.82 -3.33
N SER A 514 5.38 -26.82 -3.88
CA SER A 514 5.49 -27.26 -5.27
C SER A 514 4.48 -26.57 -6.22
N SER A 515 3.48 -25.86 -5.68
CA SER A 515 2.44 -25.17 -6.46
C SER A 515 2.98 -24.21 -7.53
N ASN A 516 2.27 -24.12 -8.65
CA ASN A 516 2.62 -23.24 -9.76
C ASN A 516 2.07 -21.83 -9.48
N ILE A 517 2.81 -20.79 -9.85
CA ILE A 517 2.34 -19.39 -9.79
C ILE A 517 1.31 -19.20 -10.92
N ILE A 518 0.19 -18.57 -10.60
CA ILE A 518 -0.91 -18.25 -11.55
C ILE A 518 -1.25 -16.75 -11.60
N GLN A 519 -0.86 -15.97 -10.58
CA GLN A 519 -0.79 -14.51 -10.64
C GLN A 519 0.53 -14.05 -9.99
N LEU A 520 1.19 -13.08 -10.59
CA LEU A 520 2.31 -12.33 -9.99
C LEU A 520 2.01 -10.85 -10.12
N SER A 521 1.95 -10.16 -8.99
CA SER A 521 1.62 -8.74 -8.93
C SER A 521 2.61 -8.00 -8.03
N ALA A 522 2.94 -6.76 -8.40
CA ALA A 522 3.77 -5.88 -7.60
C ALA A 522 3.39 -4.40 -7.75
N VAL A 523 3.63 -3.61 -6.70
CA VAL A 523 3.19 -2.23 -6.56
C VAL A 523 4.33 -1.37 -5.98
N CYS A 524 4.58 -0.22 -6.58
CA CYS A 524 5.54 0.79 -6.13
C CYS A 524 4.94 2.20 -6.30
N GLY A 525 4.28 2.70 -5.26
CA GLY A 525 3.49 3.93 -5.34
C GLY A 525 2.30 3.75 -6.26
N GLU A 526 2.29 4.49 -7.37
CA GLU A 526 1.29 4.39 -8.44
C GLU A 526 1.71 3.41 -9.57
N LEU A 527 2.94 2.86 -9.53
CA LEU A 527 3.41 1.89 -10.53
C LEU A 527 2.93 0.48 -10.17
N THR A 528 2.23 -0.17 -11.10
CA THR A 528 1.69 -1.52 -10.91
C THR A 528 2.20 -2.49 -11.99
N PHE A 529 2.77 -3.61 -11.55
CA PHE A 529 2.96 -4.81 -12.36
C PHE A 529 1.86 -5.81 -11.99
N ASN A 530 1.21 -6.41 -12.97
CA ASN A 530 0.27 -7.51 -12.76
C ASN A 530 0.28 -8.42 -13.98
N THR A 531 0.45 -9.73 -13.76
CA THR A 531 0.42 -10.71 -14.84
C THR A 531 -0.21 -12.03 -14.36
N TYR A 532 -1.01 -12.65 -15.23
CA TYR A 532 -1.53 -13.99 -15.00
C TYR A 532 -0.70 -15.00 -15.79
N ILE A 533 -0.49 -16.18 -15.21
CA ILE A 533 0.41 -17.21 -15.74
C ILE A 533 -0.39 -18.50 -15.91
N LEU A 534 -0.31 -19.10 -17.10
CA LEU A 534 -1.02 -20.35 -17.37
C LEU A 534 -0.38 -21.51 -16.57
N PRO A 535 -1.09 -22.18 -15.64
CA PRO A 535 -0.50 -23.23 -14.83
C PRO A 535 -0.27 -24.51 -15.63
N VAL A 536 0.83 -25.21 -15.33
CA VAL A 536 1.18 -26.51 -15.95
C VAL A 536 0.57 -27.70 -15.18
N GLN A 537 -0.23 -27.42 -14.15
CA GLN A 537 -0.88 -28.42 -13.28
C GLN A 537 -2.25 -27.90 -12.81
N PRO A 538 -3.20 -28.79 -12.43
CA PRO A 538 -4.52 -28.36 -12.00
C PRO A 538 -4.49 -27.40 -10.80
N ILE A 539 -5.35 -26.39 -10.82
CA ILE A 539 -5.65 -25.58 -9.64
C ILE A 539 -6.44 -26.45 -8.66
N THR A 540 -6.03 -26.50 -7.40
CA THR A 540 -6.75 -27.25 -6.37
C THR A 540 -8.05 -26.54 -6.00
N GLN A 541 -9.12 -27.29 -5.71
CA GLN A 541 -10.41 -26.72 -5.32
C GLN A 541 -10.30 -25.75 -4.13
N GLY A 542 -9.36 -26.01 -3.21
CA GLY A 542 -9.06 -25.11 -2.09
C GLY A 542 -8.40 -23.80 -2.48
N ALA A 543 -7.62 -23.75 -3.57
CA ALA A 543 -7.11 -22.48 -4.11
C ALA A 543 -8.21 -21.74 -4.88
N SER A 544 -8.93 -22.40 -5.81
CA SER A 544 -10.02 -21.78 -6.58
C SER A 544 -11.14 -21.22 -5.69
N ALA A 545 -11.47 -21.88 -4.57
CA ALA A 545 -12.45 -21.38 -3.60
C ALA A 545 -11.97 -20.18 -2.77
N VAL A 546 -10.67 -19.86 -2.82
CA VAL A 546 -10.01 -18.79 -2.07
C VAL A 546 -9.74 -17.59 -2.99
N ASN A 547 -9.07 -17.79 -4.12
CA ASN A 547 -8.68 -16.73 -5.07
C ASN A 547 -9.58 -16.59 -6.30
N GLY A 548 -10.57 -17.47 -6.46
CA GLY A 548 -11.51 -17.41 -7.58
C GLY A 548 -10.94 -17.77 -8.96
N LEU A 549 -9.70 -18.27 -9.03
CA LEU A 549 -9.07 -18.69 -10.28
C LEU A 549 -9.43 -20.13 -10.64
N THR A 550 -9.99 -20.35 -11.84
CA THR A 550 -10.37 -21.66 -12.39
C THR A 550 -9.74 -21.89 -13.76
N MET A 551 -9.69 -23.16 -14.19
CA MET A 551 -9.24 -23.57 -15.53
C MET A 551 -10.39 -24.26 -16.26
N GLU A 552 -10.82 -23.69 -17.39
CA GLU A 552 -11.87 -24.25 -18.25
C GLU A 552 -11.37 -24.24 -19.71
N ASP A 553 -11.49 -25.37 -20.41
CA ASP A 553 -11.03 -25.59 -21.80
C ASP A 553 -9.60 -25.10 -22.15
N GLY A 554 -8.71 -25.06 -21.15
CA GLY A 554 -7.32 -24.62 -21.29
C GLY A 554 -7.11 -23.11 -21.11
N VAL A 555 -8.15 -22.35 -20.81
CA VAL A 555 -8.12 -20.93 -20.45
C VAL A 555 -8.13 -20.78 -18.93
N LEU A 556 -7.43 -19.77 -18.41
CA LEU A 556 -7.51 -19.35 -17.01
C LEU A 556 -8.62 -18.31 -16.86
N LEU A 557 -9.49 -18.47 -15.86
CA LEU A 557 -10.59 -17.55 -15.58
C LEU A 557 -10.49 -17.05 -14.15
N LEU A 558 -10.79 -15.76 -13.93
CA LEU A 558 -10.98 -15.15 -12.62
C LEU A 558 -12.48 -14.88 -12.43
N HIS A 559 -13.09 -15.53 -11.44
CA HIS A 559 -14.53 -15.41 -11.16
C HIS A 559 -15.43 -15.68 -12.40
N SER A 560 -15.06 -16.69 -13.21
CA SER A 560 -15.69 -17.07 -14.50
C SER A 560 -15.50 -16.08 -15.66
N GLU A 561 -14.70 -15.02 -15.53
CA GLU A 561 -14.27 -14.18 -16.67
C GLU A 561 -12.85 -14.57 -17.13
N PRO A 562 -12.58 -14.74 -18.44
CA PRO A 562 -11.27 -15.16 -18.94
C PRO A 562 -10.21 -14.06 -18.77
N VAL A 563 -8.99 -14.44 -18.34
CA VAL A 563 -7.86 -13.52 -18.19
C VAL A 563 -6.76 -13.78 -19.21
N GLU A 564 -6.07 -12.73 -19.65
CA GLU A 564 -4.91 -12.86 -20.53
C GLU A 564 -3.72 -13.46 -19.76
N THR A 565 -3.20 -14.59 -20.24
CA THR A 565 -2.09 -15.32 -19.62
C THR A 565 -0.83 -15.34 -20.47
N THR A 566 0.32 -15.20 -19.82
CA THR A 566 1.66 -15.35 -20.43
C THR A 566 2.36 -16.61 -19.90
N SER A 567 3.51 -17.00 -20.48
CA SER A 567 4.34 -18.06 -19.92
C SER A 567 5.09 -17.60 -18.67
N ILE A 568 5.46 -18.55 -17.81
CA ILE A 568 6.20 -18.23 -16.58
C ILE A 568 7.58 -17.61 -16.83
N GLY A 569 8.22 -17.88 -17.97
CA GLY A 569 9.49 -17.26 -18.36
C GLY A 569 9.32 -15.79 -18.75
N GLU A 570 8.30 -15.50 -19.55
CA GLU A 570 7.94 -14.13 -19.97
C GLU A 570 7.50 -13.29 -18.77
N ALA A 571 6.61 -13.82 -17.92
CA ALA A 571 6.17 -13.17 -16.68
C ALA A 571 7.34 -12.76 -15.78
N LEU A 572 8.30 -13.66 -15.53
CA LEU A 572 9.45 -13.37 -14.68
C LEU A 572 10.46 -12.43 -15.35
N THR A 573 10.61 -12.49 -16.67
CA THR A 573 11.43 -11.55 -17.44
C THR A 573 10.83 -10.14 -17.40
N ALA A 574 9.51 -10.01 -17.57
CA ALA A 574 8.79 -8.76 -17.48
C ALA A 574 8.82 -8.18 -16.05
N PHE A 575 8.68 -9.02 -15.02
CA PHE A 575 8.82 -8.63 -13.62
C PHE A 575 10.24 -8.12 -13.29
N LEU A 576 11.28 -8.80 -13.78
CA LEU A 576 12.66 -8.32 -13.63
C LEU A 576 12.89 -6.98 -14.35
N ASN A 577 12.32 -6.80 -15.54
CA ASN A 577 12.41 -5.53 -16.26
C ASN A 577 11.66 -4.40 -15.54
N PHE A 578 10.51 -4.68 -14.91
CA PHE A 578 9.83 -3.75 -14.00
C PHE A 578 10.72 -3.35 -12.80
N LEU A 579 11.37 -4.31 -12.15
CA LEU A 579 12.30 -4.04 -11.04
C LEU A 579 13.53 -3.24 -11.47
N ARG A 580 14.06 -3.48 -12.68
CA ARG A 580 15.21 -2.74 -13.26
C ARG A 580 14.91 -1.28 -13.57
N CYS A 581 13.64 -0.88 -13.62
CA CYS A 581 13.24 0.54 -13.71
C CYS A 581 13.30 1.27 -12.36
N LEU A 582 13.63 0.58 -11.26
CA LEU A 582 13.57 1.10 -9.89
C LEU A 582 14.97 1.12 -9.24
N SER A 583 15.19 2.06 -8.31
CA SER A 583 16.50 2.22 -7.64
C SER A 583 16.63 1.32 -6.41
N GLU A 584 17.52 0.31 -6.48
CA GLU A 584 17.81 -0.67 -5.41
C GLU A 584 16.55 -1.25 -4.70
N PRO A 585 15.58 -1.84 -5.44
CA PRO A 585 14.28 -2.16 -4.88
C PRO A 585 14.32 -3.24 -3.79
N LEU A 586 13.63 -2.97 -2.67
CA LEU A 586 13.38 -3.90 -1.57
C LEU A 586 12.01 -4.56 -1.78
N LEU A 587 11.98 -5.89 -1.96
CA LEU A 587 10.75 -6.64 -2.16
C LEU A 587 10.05 -6.93 -0.83
N VAL A 588 8.85 -6.38 -0.65
CA VAL A 588 8.04 -6.47 0.57
C VAL A 588 6.80 -7.30 0.32
N GLY A 589 6.48 -8.23 1.21
CA GLY A 589 5.27 -9.04 1.12
C GLY A 589 4.79 -9.49 2.51
N HIS A 590 3.73 -10.30 2.56
CA HIS A 590 3.17 -10.79 3.82
C HIS A 590 3.35 -12.30 4.00
N ASN A 591 4.08 -12.73 5.03
CA ASN A 591 4.46 -14.13 5.29
C ASN A 591 5.40 -14.76 4.22
N ILE A 592 5.97 -13.94 3.32
CA ILE A 592 6.76 -14.36 2.16
C ILE A 592 7.97 -15.25 2.46
N TRP A 593 8.56 -15.19 3.66
CA TRP A 593 9.64 -16.11 4.04
C TRP A 593 9.19 -17.58 3.98
N ARG A 594 7.90 -17.83 4.24
CA ARG A 594 7.35 -19.17 4.43
C ARG A 594 6.67 -19.79 3.22
N PHE A 595 6.39 -19.01 2.18
CA PHE A 595 5.56 -19.45 1.06
C PHE A 595 6.08 -18.88 -0.28
N ASP A 596 5.99 -17.57 -0.43
CA ASP A 596 6.17 -16.87 -1.71
C ASP A 596 7.62 -16.88 -2.19
N CYS A 597 8.58 -16.50 -1.33
CA CYS A 597 9.99 -16.52 -1.68
C CYS A 597 10.47 -17.96 -2.02
N PRO A 598 10.18 -19.01 -1.23
CA PRO A 598 10.47 -20.39 -1.63
C PRO A 598 9.91 -20.81 -3.00
N ILE A 599 8.65 -20.46 -3.30
CA ILE A 599 8.01 -20.77 -4.59
C ILE A 599 8.69 -20.00 -5.72
N LEU A 600 8.86 -18.69 -5.57
CA LEU A 600 9.51 -17.80 -6.52
C LEU A 600 10.95 -18.25 -6.83
N ILE A 601 11.76 -18.54 -5.81
CA ILE A 601 13.14 -19.04 -5.95
C ILE A 601 13.18 -20.36 -6.72
N ARG A 602 12.29 -21.30 -6.39
CA ARG A 602 12.19 -22.59 -7.10
C ARG A 602 11.86 -22.39 -8.58
N VAL A 603 10.97 -21.45 -8.91
CA VAL A 603 10.60 -21.19 -10.30
C VAL A 603 11.72 -20.46 -11.05
N LEU A 604 12.31 -19.41 -10.46
CA LEU A 604 13.47 -18.69 -11.02
C LEU A 604 14.64 -19.63 -11.34
N LYS A 605 14.92 -20.61 -10.48
CA LYS A 605 15.91 -21.67 -10.74
C LYS A 605 15.56 -22.55 -11.93
N LYS A 606 14.27 -22.86 -12.16
CA LYS A 606 13.82 -23.63 -13.33
C LYS A 606 13.97 -22.86 -14.64
N VAL A 607 13.87 -21.53 -14.62
CA VAL A 607 13.98 -20.67 -15.82
C VAL A 607 15.35 -19.98 -15.97
N GLY A 608 16.30 -20.21 -15.06
CA GLY A 608 17.65 -19.62 -15.10
C GLY A 608 17.79 -18.20 -14.53
N LEU A 609 16.70 -17.56 -14.13
CA LEU A 609 16.63 -16.15 -13.73
C LEU A 609 16.95 -15.88 -12.24
N ARG A 610 17.46 -16.88 -11.48
CA ARG A 610 17.73 -16.76 -10.03
C ARG A 610 18.74 -15.66 -9.71
N ASP A 611 19.85 -15.61 -10.43
CA ASP A 611 20.90 -14.62 -10.22
C ASP A 611 20.49 -13.24 -10.74
N GLU A 612 19.64 -13.19 -11.78
CA GLU A 612 19.09 -11.93 -12.27
C GLU A 612 18.19 -11.24 -11.24
N LEU A 613 17.40 -11.99 -10.44
CA LEU A 613 16.65 -11.38 -9.35
C LEU A 613 17.56 -10.91 -8.22
N GLU A 614 18.53 -11.71 -7.79
CA GLU A 614 19.42 -11.33 -6.68
C GLU A 614 20.26 -10.08 -7.01
N ASN A 615 20.65 -9.87 -8.27
CA ASN A 615 21.30 -8.64 -8.73
C ASN A 615 20.34 -7.46 -8.97
N SER A 616 19.03 -7.69 -9.01
CA SER A 616 18.02 -6.64 -9.27
C SER A 616 17.32 -6.11 -8.01
N VAL A 617 17.61 -6.64 -6.81
CA VAL A 617 16.95 -6.23 -5.55
C VAL A 617 17.95 -6.00 -4.41
N SER A 618 17.66 -5.05 -3.53
CA SER A 618 18.44 -4.84 -2.29
C SER A 618 18.12 -5.87 -1.20
N GLY A 619 17.05 -6.65 -1.37
CA GLY A 619 16.68 -7.77 -0.52
C GLY A 619 15.18 -7.99 -0.47
N PHE A 620 14.74 -8.69 0.58
CA PHE A 620 13.33 -8.98 0.87
C PHE A 620 12.93 -8.53 2.28
N LEU A 621 11.63 -8.36 2.53
CA LEU A 621 11.06 -8.01 3.83
C LEU A 621 9.71 -8.71 4.05
N ASP A 622 9.63 -9.55 5.08
CA ASP A 622 8.39 -10.17 5.51
C ASP A 622 7.69 -9.26 6.54
N THR A 623 6.49 -8.80 6.18
CA THR A 623 5.69 -7.92 7.04
C THR A 623 4.98 -8.64 8.19
N LEU A 624 4.84 -9.97 8.16
CA LEU A 624 4.22 -10.73 9.24
C LEU A 624 5.01 -10.66 10.57
N PRO A 625 6.34 -10.90 10.62
CA PRO A 625 7.13 -10.71 11.84
C PRO A 625 7.34 -9.21 12.16
N LEU A 626 7.41 -8.33 11.16
CA LEU A 626 7.52 -6.89 11.34
C LEU A 626 6.29 -6.31 12.07
N ALA A 627 5.08 -6.63 11.60
CA ALA A 627 3.83 -6.21 12.23
C ALA A 627 3.73 -6.71 13.68
N LYS A 628 4.21 -7.94 13.96
CA LYS A 628 4.28 -8.49 15.32
C LYS A 628 5.24 -7.75 16.24
N ASP A 629 6.34 -7.21 15.73
CA ASP A 629 7.25 -6.38 16.53
C ASP A 629 6.71 -4.95 16.72
N ILE A 630 6.13 -4.32 15.69
CA ILE A 630 5.53 -2.97 15.80
C ILE A 630 4.35 -3.00 16.78
N LEU A 631 3.48 -3.99 16.65
CA LEU A 631 2.18 -4.06 17.34
C LEU A 631 2.22 -4.96 18.60
N LYS A 632 3.42 -5.28 19.11
CA LYS A 632 3.64 -6.15 20.30
C LYS A 632 2.92 -5.70 21.58
N ASN A 633 2.48 -4.44 21.63
CA ASN A 633 1.75 -3.84 22.74
C ASN A 633 0.24 -3.65 22.47
N VAL A 634 -0.30 -4.24 21.40
CA VAL A 634 -1.70 -4.08 20.94
C VAL A 634 -2.39 -5.45 20.89
N GLU A 635 -3.60 -5.54 21.43
CA GLU A 635 -4.38 -6.78 21.44
C GLU A 635 -4.97 -7.12 20.05
N ILE A 636 -4.19 -7.82 19.23
CA ILE A 636 -4.58 -8.28 17.89
C ILE A 636 -4.73 -9.81 17.88
N ARG A 637 -5.94 -10.30 17.56
CA ARG A 637 -6.29 -11.74 17.61
C ARG A 637 -5.45 -12.64 16.71
N ASN A 638 -5.19 -12.19 15.49
CA ASN A 638 -4.29 -12.86 14.54
C ASN A 638 -3.67 -11.81 13.61
N PHE A 639 -2.56 -12.17 12.96
CA PHE A 639 -1.77 -11.24 12.14
C PHE A 639 -1.88 -11.58 10.64
N SER A 640 -3.03 -12.06 10.14
CA SER A 640 -3.23 -12.15 8.69
C SER A 640 -3.37 -10.75 8.07
N LEU A 641 -3.02 -10.60 6.79
CA LEU A 641 -3.12 -9.32 6.07
C LEU A 641 -4.53 -8.72 6.18
N GLN A 642 -5.56 -9.51 5.90
CA GLN A 642 -6.98 -9.17 6.11
C GLN A 642 -7.28 -8.62 7.51
N ASN A 643 -6.81 -9.29 8.57
CA ASN A 643 -7.11 -8.88 9.95
C ASN A 643 -6.31 -7.62 10.34
N LEU A 644 -5.09 -7.44 9.83
CA LEU A 644 -4.29 -6.23 10.04
C LEU A 644 -4.90 -5.03 9.32
N VAL A 645 -5.28 -5.17 8.05
CA VAL A 645 -6.04 -4.14 7.29
C VAL A 645 -7.31 -3.74 8.05
N LYS A 646 -8.09 -4.73 8.50
CA LYS A 646 -9.33 -4.50 9.27
C LYS A 646 -9.12 -3.85 10.63
N CYS A 647 -8.01 -4.12 11.31
CA CYS A 647 -7.71 -3.53 12.62
C CYS A 647 -7.01 -2.17 12.56
N ILE A 648 -6.25 -1.88 11.49
CA ILE A 648 -5.37 -0.69 11.40
C ILE A 648 -5.90 0.33 10.39
N LEU A 649 -6.29 -0.10 9.19
CA LEU A 649 -6.91 0.78 8.18
C LEU A 649 -8.41 0.94 8.38
N MET A 650 -9.04 0.05 9.18
CA MET A 650 -10.49 -0.08 9.34
C MET A 650 -11.25 -0.43 8.04
N GLU A 651 -10.53 -0.92 7.04
CA GLU A 651 -11.03 -1.33 5.72
C GLU A 651 -11.35 -2.84 5.66
N SER A 652 -12.11 -3.23 4.63
CA SER A 652 -12.25 -4.63 4.19
C SER A 652 -12.21 -4.65 2.66
N TYR A 653 -11.48 -5.60 2.09
CA TYR A 653 -11.22 -5.71 0.65
C TYR A 653 -11.41 -7.15 0.17
N LEU A 654 -11.39 -7.35 -1.15
CA LEU A 654 -11.32 -8.66 -1.77
C LEU A 654 -9.87 -9.15 -1.71
N ALA A 655 -9.55 -9.81 -0.61
CA ALA A 655 -8.29 -10.55 -0.45
C ALA A 655 -8.30 -11.84 -1.26
N HIS A 656 -7.12 -12.39 -1.48
CA HIS A 656 -6.85 -13.49 -2.41
C HIS A 656 -6.94 -13.04 -3.87
N ASN A 657 -6.33 -11.89 -4.13
CA ASN A 657 -5.91 -11.48 -5.47
C ASN A 657 -4.60 -10.72 -5.30
N ALA A 658 -3.52 -11.20 -5.93
CA ALA A 658 -2.17 -10.72 -5.64
C ALA A 658 -2.00 -9.19 -5.87
N LEU A 659 -2.79 -8.58 -6.77
CA LEU A 659 -2.76 -7.15 -7.00
C LEU A 659 -3.43 -6.38 -5.85
N GLU A 660 -4.61 -6.81 -5.39
CA GLU A 660 -5.28 -6.20 -4.23
C GLU A 660 -4.49 -6.42 -2.94
N ASP A 661 -3.95 -7.61 -2.71
CA ASP A 661 -3.11 -7.90 -1.54
C ASP A 661 -1.82 -7.06 -1.53
N ALA A 662 -1.15 -6.86 -2.68
CA ALA A 662 -0.04 -5.92 -2.78
C ALA A 662 -0.46 -4.44 -2.59
N LEU A 663 -1.60 -4.03 -3.16
CA LEU A 663 -2.16 -2.67 -3.01
C LEU A 663 -2.54 -2.33 -1.57
N VAL A 664 -3.17 -3.26 -0.83
CA VAL A 664 -3.48 -3.03 0.60
C VAL A 664 -2.23 -3.14 1.46
N LEU A 665 -1.26 -3.99 1.11
CA LEU A 665 -0.02 -4.10 1.87
C LEU A 665 0.79 -2.81 1.80
N GLN A 666 0.81 -2.13 0.65
CA GLN A 666 1.36 -0.78 0.52
C GLN A 666 0.69 0.20 1.49
N ARG A 667 -0.65 0.24 1.52
CA ARG A 667 -1.41 1.11 2.45
C ARG A 667 -1.12 0.76 3.91
N LEU A 668 -1.08 -0.53 4.24
CA LEU A 668 -0.84 -1.03 5.59
C LEU A 668 0.57 -0.72 6.08
N TYR A 669 1.59 -0.91 5.24
CA TYR A 669 2.98 -0.59 5.55
C TYR A 669 3.15 0.91 5.83
N ASN A 670 2.56 1.75 4.97
CA ASN A 670 2.57 3.20 5.13
C ASN A 670 1.80 3.67 6.38
N ALA A 671 0.79 2.93 6.83
CA ALA A 671 0.09 3.20 8.09
C ALA A 671 0.82 2.66 9.35
N MET A 672 1.62 1.60 9.22
CA MET A 672 2.43 1.04 10.32
C MET A 672 3.70 1.85 10.63
N ILE A 673 4.21 2.63 9.66
CA ILE A 673 5.39 3.51 9.77
C ILE A 673 6.59 2.79 10.47
N PRO A 674 7.10 1.68 9.89
CA PRO A 674 8.24 0.96 10.46
C PRO A 674 9.50 1.83 10.52
N THR A 675 10.26 1.72 11.61
CA THR A 675 11.58 2.38 11.69
C THR A 675 12.63 1.65 10.83
N PRO A 676 13.66 2.35 10.31
CA PRO A 676 14.72 1.72 9.52
C PRO A 676 15.47 0.59 10.22
N GLU A 677 15.50 0.58 11.56
CA GLU A 677 16.05 -0.53 12.35
C GLU A 677 15.13 -1.77 12.33
N GLN A 678 13.82 -1.58 12.47
CA GLN A 678 12.83 -2.67 12.39
C GLN A 678 12.77 -3.25 10.97
N THR A 679 12.72 -2.41 9.94
CA THR A 679 12.81 -2.86 8.53
C THR A 679 14.05 -3.75 8.35
N ARG A 680 15.24 -3.26 8.74
CA ARG A 680 16.50 -4.00 8.60
C ARG A 680 16.53 -5.32 9.42
N SER A 681 15.92 -5.37 10.60
CA SER A 681 15.92 -6.59 11.44
C SER A 681 15.01 -7.70 10.88
N HIS A 682 13.92 -7.32 10.22
CA HIS A 682 12.98 -8.24 9.59
C HIS A 682 13.36 -8.62 8.15
N SER A 683 14.11 -7.77 7.44
CA SER A 683 14.67 -8.07 6.10
C SER A 683 15.56 -9.31 6.02
N PHE A 684 15.74 -9.84 4.82
CA PHE A 684 16.57 -11.02 4.51
C PHE A 684 17.02 -11.03 3.02
N SER A 685 18.01 -11.87 2.69
CA SER A 685 18.49 -12.09 1.31
C SER A 685 17.93 -13.37 0.69
N LEU A 686 18.06 -13.54 -0.64
CA LEU A 686 17.65 -14.75 -1.35
C LEU A 686 18.40 -15.99 -0.81
N LEU A 687 19.72 -15.86 -0.67
CA LEU A 687 20.62 -16.85 -0.06
C LEU A 687 20.17 -17.32 1.33
N GLN A 688 19.56 -16.46 2.15
CA GLN A 688 19.08 -16.83 3.48
C GLN A 688 17.81 -17.71 3.40
N VAL A 689 16.96 -17.55 2.39
CA VAL A 689 15.83 -18.47 2.13
C VAL A 689 16.34 -19.81 1.61
N GLU A 690 17.30 -19.81 0.68
CA GLU A 690 17.93 -21.03 0.16
C GLU A 690 18.69 -21.80 1.26
N THR A 691 19.31 -21.06 2.18
CA THR A 691 19.94 -21.63 3.38
C THR A 691 18.90 -22.30 4.27
N TYR A 692 17.74 -21.65 4.50
CA TYR A 692 16.65 -22.23 5.27
C TYR A 692 16.06 -23.48 4.62
N ASP A 693 15.96 -23.52 3.29
CA ASP A 693 15.53 -24.69 2.54
C ASP A 693 16.53 -25.86 2.71
N SER A 694 17.84 -25.58 2.64
CA SER A 694 18.87 -26.60 2.89
C SER A 694 18.72 -27.28 4.27
N LEU A 695 18.19 -26.58 5.27
CA LEU A 695 17.99 -27.07 6.64
C LEU A 695 16.71 -27.91 6.82
N GLN A 696 15.83 -28.06 5.82
CA GLN A 696 14.58 -28.83 5.99
C GLN A 696 14.79 -30.30 6.45
N PRO A 697 15.80 -31.07 6.00
CA PRO A 697 16.04 -32.43 6.51
C PRO A 697 16.27 -32.47 8.03
N LEU A 698 16.98 -31.47 8.56
CA LEU A 698 17.23 -31.33 10.00
C LEU A 698 15.97 -30.92 10.79
N ILE A 699 15.00 -30.29 10.14
CA ILE A 699 13.71 -29.95 10.73
C ILE A 699 12.77 -31.16 10.72
N ALA A 700 12.76 -31.94 9.63
CA ALA A 700 11.96 -33.16 9.50
C ALA A 700 12.31 -34.18 10.59
N GLU A 701 13.60 -34.49 10.75
CA GLU A 701 14.14 -35.37 11.80
C GLU A 701 14.26 -34.70 13.18
N LYS A 702 13.65 -33.51 13.37
CA LYS A 702 13.56 -32.78 14.65
C LYS A 702 14.92 -32.45 15.30
N ALA A 703 16.02 -32.54 14.53
CA ALA A 703 17.35 -32.14 14.97
C ALA A 703 17.41 -30.63 15.23
N LEU A 704 16.85 -29.84 14.32
CA LEU A 704 16.58 -28.40 14.49
C LEU A 704 15.08 -28.16 14.71
N THR A 705 14.75 -27.14 15.50
CA THR A 705 13.40 -26.57 15.52
C THR A 705 13.29 -25.49 14.45
N LYS A 706 12.09 -25.24 13.91
CA LYS A 706 11.87 -24.20 12.87
C LYS A 706 12.47 -22.83 13.25
N PRO A 707 12.28 -22.29 14.49
CA PRO A 707 12.90 -21.02 14.89
C PRO A 707 14.43 -21.07 15.02
N ALA A 708 15.01 -22.23 15.35
CA ALA A 708 16.47 -22.40 15.37
C ALA A 708 17.05 -22.40 13.95
N ALA A 709 16.41 -23.13 13.03
CA ALA A 709 16.79 -23.15 11.62
C ALA A 709 16.63 -21.77 10.95
N GLN A 710 15.56 -21.01 11.24
CA GLN A 710 15.42 -19.63 10.74
C GLN A 710 16.55 -18.70 11.21
N LYS A 711 16.98 -18.83 12.47
CA LYS A 711 18.10 -18.04 13.02
C LYS A 711 19.44 -18.40 12.41
N LEU A 712 19.71 -19.70 12.20
CA LEU A 712 20.89 -20.17 11.47
C LEU A 712 20.87 -19.73 10.00
N ALA A 713 19.69 -19.75 9.37
CA ALA A 713 19.52 -19.35 7.99
C ALA A 713 19.71 -17.85 7.75
N LYS A 714 19.20 -16.97 8.65
CA LYS A 714 19.57 -15.53 8.68
C LYS A 714 21.07 -15.29 8.97
N GLY A 715 21.80 -16.32 9.37
CA GLY A 715 23.26 -16.34 9.53
C GLY A 715 24.01 -17.07 8.42
N GLU A 716 23.32 -17.46 7.34
CA GLU A 716 23.87 -18.17 6.17
C GLU A 716 24.53 -19.53 6.52
N VAL A 717 24.19 -20.09 7.70
CA VAL A 717 24.62 -21.42 8.15
C VAL A 717 23.78 -22.50 7.47
N SER A 718 24.29 -23.02 6.36
CA SER A 718 23.63 -24.08 5.60
C SER A 718 23.86 -25.49 6.17
N PHE A 719 23.06 -26.44 5.72
CA PHE A 719 23.23 -27.87 6.03
C PHE A 719 24.64 -28.37 5.73
N ASP A 720 25.23 -27.95 4.61
CA ASP A 720 26.58 -28.35 4.23
C ASP A 720 27.67 -27.78 5.13
N MET A 721 27.48 -26.59 5.70
CA MET A 721 28.42 -26.08 6.71
C MET A 721 28.35 -26.91 7.99
N LEU A 722 27.15 -27.27 8.45
CA LEU A 722 26.96 -28.14 9.61
C LEU A 722 27.54 -29.55 9.38
N ARG A 723 27.30 -30.12 8.19
CA ARG A 723 27.85 -31.43 7.79
C ARG A 723 29.39 -31.41 7.74
N LYS A 724 29.98 -30.41 7.08
CA LYS A 724 31.45 -30.23 7.03
C LYS A 724 32.05 -30.02 8.42
N ALA A 725 31.41 -29.23 9.28
CA ALA A 725 31.85 -29.02 10.66
C ALA A 725 31.78 -30.32 11.50
N TYR A 726 30.78 -31.18 11.29
CA TYR A 726 30.74 -32.50 11.90
C TYR A 726 31.86 -33.41 11.37
N GLN A 727 32.06 -33.47 10.06
CA GLN A 727 33.05 -34.35 9.43
C GLN A 727 34.51 -33.98 9.75
N GLN A 728 34.80 -32.69 10.02
CA GLN A 728 36.13 -32.25 10.44
C GLN A 728 36.49 -32.66 11.88
N ASP A 729 35.50 -32.68 12.79
CA ASP A 729 35.64 -33.27 14.14
C ASP A 729 34.26 -33.67 14.69
N PRO A 730 33.88 -34.95 14.63
CA PRO A 730 32.60 -35.44 15.16
C PRO A 730 32.40 -35.18 16.67
N LYS A 731 33.50 -35.00 17.41
CA LYS A 731 33.47 -34.73 18.86
C LYS A 731 33.29 -33.25 19.19
N ASN A 732 33.95 -32.32 18.48
CA ASN A 732 33.89 -30.88 18.84
C ASN A 732 33.58 -29.91 17.70
N GLY A 733 33.65 -30.30 16.42
CA GLY A 733 33.48 -29.37 15.30
C GLY A 733 32.14 -28.63 15.34
N LEU A 734 31.02 -29.33 15.55
CA LEU A 734 29.71 -28.70 15.77
C LEU A 734 29.62 -27.85 17.06
N ASN A 735 30.38 -28.17 18.12
CA ASN A 735 30.43 -27.34 19.33
C ASN A 735 31.14 -26.01 19.06
N ILE A 736 32.24 -26.05 18.30
CA ILE A 736 33.07 -24.88 17.96
C ILE A 736 32.36 -24.01 16.93
N PHE A 737 31.88 -24.61 15.84
CA PHE A 737 31.24 -23.91 14.73
C PHE A 737 29.95 -23.19 15.15
N LEU A 738 29.12 -23.81 16.01
CA LEU A 738 27.91 -23.17 16.54
C LEU A 738 28.15 -22.29 17.77
N LEU A 739 29.38 -22.17 18.30
CA LEU A 739 29.66 -21.38 19.51
C LEU A 739 29.23 -19.91 19.42
N PRO A 740 29.35 -19.19 18.28
CA PRO A 740 28.81 -17.84 18.13
C PRO A 740 27.29 -17.81 18.33
N TRP A 741 26.58 -18.76 17.71
CA TRP A 741 25.12 -18.91 17.68
C TRP A 741 24.47 -19.30 19.03
N ARG A 742 25.27 -19.38 20.10
CA ARG A 742 24.84 -19.85 21.42
C ARG A 742 23.82 -18.95 22.10
N LYS A 743 23.76 -17.65 21.76
CA LYS A 743 22.74 -16.73 22.30
C LYS A 743 21.42 -16.90 21.55
N GLU A 744 21.50 -16.92 20.22
CA GLU A 744 20.39 -16.97 19.27
C GLU A 744 19.61 -18.28 19.44
N LEU A 745 20.34 -19.40 19.55
CA LEU A 745 19.78 -20.75 19.74
C LEU A 745 19.25 -21.03 21.16
N GLY A 746 19.47 -20.12 22.12
CA GLY A 746 19.03 -20.23 23.51
C GLY A 746 19.99 -21.03 24.39
N LEU A 747 20.50 -20.37 25.43
CA LEU A 747 21.55 -20.87 26.34
C LEU A 747 21.25 -22.24 26.97
N THR A 748 20.00 -22.55 27.26
CA THR A 748 19.54 -23.81 27.87
C THR A 748 19.39 -24.95 26.86
N MET A 749 19.08 -24.65 25.59
CA MET A 749 18.77 -25.64 24.56
C MET A 749 19.97 -26.00 23.67
N PHE A 750 20.97 -25.11 23.60
CA PHE A 750 22.15 -25.22 22.75
C PHE A 750 22.83 -26.60 22.76
N ALA A 751 23.17 -27.12 23.95
CA ALA A 751 23.81 -28.43 24.09
C ALA A 751 22.90 -29.60 23.64
N GLY A 752 21.59 -29.50 23.87
CA GLY A 752 20.62 -30.49 23.40
C GLY A 752 20.50 -30.47 21.87
N THR A 753 20.55 -29.29 21.24
CA THR A 753 20.55 -29.15 19.78
C THR A 753 21.82 -29.72 19.16
N ILE A 754 23.01 -29.45 19.71
CA ILE A 754 24.26 -30.08 19.23
C ILE A 754 24.23 -31.60 19.40
N LYS A 755 23.65 -32.12 20.49
CA LYS A 755 23.47 -33.58 20.65
C LYS A 755 22.60 -34.17 19.52
N ARG A 756 21.44 -33.56 19.21
CA ARG A 756 20.56 -34.05 18.14
C ARG A 756 21.20 -33.93 16.75
N LEU A 757 21.91 -32.82 16.47
CA LEU A 757 22.67 -32.66 15.21
C LEU A 757 23.73 -33.76 15.03
N LYS A 758 24.47 -34.11 16.09
CA LYS A 758 25.43 -35.22 16.04
C LYS A 758 24.76 -36.56 15.76
N THR A 759 23.66 -36.87 16.45
CA THR A 759 22.89 -38.10 16.21
C THR A 759 22.32 -38.14 14.79
N PHE A 760 21.88 -37.01 14.23
CA PHE A 760 21.44 -36.95 12.84
C PHE A 760 22.58 -37.27 11.87
N PHE A 761 23.76 -36.64 12.03
CA PHE A 761 24.88 -36.86 11.11
C PHE A 761 25.56 -38.23 11.30
N SER A 762 25.60 -38.81 12.50
CA SER A 762 26.06 -40.20 12.67
C SER A 762 25.17 -41.17 11.91
N ASN A 763 23.85 -40.95 11.94
CA ASN A 763 22.85 -41.79 11.28
C ASN A 763 22.73 -41.50 9.76
N MET A 764 23.61 -40.65 9.20
CA MET A 764 23.80 -40.44 7.75
C MET A 764 25.11 -41.04 7.22
N GLU A 765 25.97 -41.54 8.11
CA GLU A 765 27.26 -42.17 7.78
C GLU A 765 27.27 -43.69 8.07
N GLU A 766 26.12 -44.22 8.54
CA GLU A 766 25.74 -45.64 8.61
C GLU A 766 24.79 -46.01 7.44
#